data_AF-A0AAV5PYR0-F1
#
_entry.id   AF-A0AAV5PYR0-F1
#
_cell.length_a   1.000
_cell.length_b   1.000
_cell.length_c   1.000
_cell.angle_alpha   90.00
_cell.angle_beta   90.00
_cell.angle_gamma   90.00
#
_symmetry.space_group_name_H-M   'P 1'
#
loop_
_entity.id
_entity.type
_entity.pdbx_description
1 polymer ?
#
loop_
_entity_poly.entity_id
_entity_poly.type
_entity_poly.pdbx_seq_one_letter_code
_entity_poly.pdbx_strand_id
1 'polypeptide(L)'
;MSSFRPKTWNKKSSPGLPQYYKDKLPSNNYSNNTKLNFTLTPHKRKLLTRFLVGSFIFYFIWYLFAGGNDSASPRIWKSRKDAVRTVFQESWKDYDNHGWGKDIYHPVSQKGKNMQADPMGWIIVDSLDTLQLMGLKEELAQAKQWVANELDYDQNHYVNTFETTIRMLGGLLSAYYLTEDDIYAEKAVQLGNRLLSAFDSSLGLPASEINLKTGMASYSAQGISTAEAGSLQLEFKYLANITGESQFWSKAEKVLSIIDSDNKGRDGLVPIFMDSNKGLFNSELIRLGSRGDSYYEYLLKQYLQTDEKIYHEMYLESFEGIKKHLVSYSKPNNYLFLGELEKGIDGPLSYKMDHLVCFIGGLFALGATEGLTLKEAEKMSWFDKSHREQLKFGEEMAKTCYHMYHDTPGTGLSPEIVIFNTQEDKSSAPKSATWSSDGDFFIKHNDLHNLQRPETVETLYYLYKITGDNKYREWGWEIFENFVKWTSVGNGNQKRYTVLKNVSKKSDARFDDNMESFWLAETLKYLYLLFDDENNEKWSLKDIIFNTEAHPLPKMGLGRFETGWSRNGGSAKDGASKGGIALKGNTVERVQEEESIVNDKHIEETTDKIKEKLKEDDGNSDFEEFDSTNPYDEFKKHGGFEKKKTDSGKKDQELVDFNFDDDSTKLNSDLDSDPQLSKEKALDKSKEVAEKIKAKGEQPQAKGSVAKPLNEQAIEAKQEELEDARKIENDDTIINKLEEELSL
;
A
#
# COMPACT_ATOMS: atom_id res chain seq x y z
N MET A 1 -14.75 61.54 -26.42
CA MET A 1 -16.00 61.51 -27.21
C MET A 1 -16.41 60.05 -27.39
N SER A 2 -17.67 59.73 -27.04
CA SER A 2 -18.50 58.54 -27.35
C SER A 2 -17.83 57.15 -27.45
N SER A 3 -18.00 56.24 -26.48
CA SER A 3 -19.14 55.31 -26.27
C SER A 3 -19.44 54.36 -27.43
N PHE A 4 -19.29 53.04 -27.23
CA PHE A 4 -20.34 52.04 -27.52
C PHE A 4 -19.98 50.67 -26.89
N ARG A 5 -20.96 50.06 -26.22
CA ARG A 5 -20.92 48.79 -25.46
C ARG A 5 -21.11 47.54 -26.34
N PRO A 6 -20.73 46.33 -25.88
CA PRO A 6 -20.84 45.07 -26.63
C PRO A 6 -22.23 44.42 -26.51
N LYS A 7 -22.61 43.68 -27.57
CA LYS A 7 -23.81 42.85 -27.68
C LYS A 7 -23.61 41.48 -27.01
N THR A 8 -24.59 41.08 -26.21
CA THR A 8 -24.75 39.75 -25.63
C THR A 8 -25.26 38.74 -26.66
N TRP A 9 -24.75 37.51 -26.60
CA TRP A 9 -25.20 36.36 -27.38
C TRP A 9 -26.27 35.58 -26.60
N ASN A 10 -27.40 35.32 -27.27
CA ASN A 10 -28.55 34.59 -26.74
C ASN A 10 -28.37 33.07 -26.85
N LYS A 11 -28.72 32.39 -25.77
CA LYS A 11 -28.79 30.93 -25.61
C LYS A 11 -30.07 30.41 -26.28
N LYS A 12 -29.95 29.40 -27.16
CA LYS A 12 -31.08 28.68 -27.78
C LYS A 12 -31.77 27.78 -26.74
N SER A 13 -33.10 27.77 -26.82
CA SER A 13 -34.05 26.99 -26.02
C SER A 13 -34.29 25.58 -26.57
N SER A 14 -34.42 24.61 -25.67
CA SER A 14 -35.00 23.27 -25.93
C SER A 14 -36.53 23.33 -26.11
N PRO A 15 -37.13 22.41 -26.88
CA PRO A 15 -38.58 22.38 -27.14
C PRO A 15 -39.38 21.82 -25.94
N GLY A 16 -40.59 22.36 -25.76
CA GLY A 16 -41.46 22.13 -24.61
C GLY A 16 -42.36 20.89 -24.65
N LEU A 17 -42.92 20.59 -23.48
CA LEU A 17 -44.03 19.67 -23.23
C LEU A 17 -45.39 20.35 -23.50
N PRO A 18 -46.46 19.61 -23.88
CA PRO A 18 -47.75 20.21 -24.27
C PRO A 18 -48.66 20.64 -23.10
N GLN A 19 -49.48 21.66 -23.41
CA GLN A 19 -50.51 22.34 -22.59
C GLN A 19 -51.77 21.51 -22.30
N TYR A 20 -52.40 21.75 -21.14
CA TYR A 20 -53.87 21.76 -21.00
C TYR A 20 -54.34 22.91 -20.06
N TYR A 21 -55.14 23.85 -20.63
CA TYR A 21 -56.09 24.85 -20.06
C TYR A 21 -55.59 25.85 -18.97
N LYS A 22 -55.48 27.19 -19.13
CA LYS A 22 -56.43 28.29 -19.55
C LYS A 22 -57.81 28.15 -18.88
N ASP A 23 -58.36 29.04 -18.03
CA ASP A 23 -58.44 30.51 -18.07
C ASP A 23 -59.04 31.11 -16.76
N LYS A 24 -58.54 32.31 -16.38
CA LYS A 24 -59.19 33.53 -15.79
C LYS A 24 -59.94 33.58 -14.42
N LEU A 25 -59.33 34.33 -13.48
CA LEU A 25 -59.74 35.58 -12.73
C LEU A 25 -61.18 35.78 -12.15
N PRO A 26 -61.43 36.66 -11.12
CA PRO A 26 -60.55 37.36 -10.15
C PRO A 26 -61.05 37.32 -8.67
N SER A 27 -60.29 37.98 -7.80
CA SER A 27 -60.50 38.29 -6.37
C SER A 27 -61.94 38.65 -5.92
N ASN A 28 -62.35 38.14 -4.75
CA ASN A 28 -63.13 38.91 -3.78
C ASN A 28 -63.04 38.36 -2.35
N ASN A 29 -62.80 39.30 -1.43
CA ASN A 29 -62.91 39.14 0.03
C ASN A 29 -64.35 38.78 0.42
N TYR A 30 -64.53 37.72 1.20
CA TYR A 30 -65.60 37.65 2.20
C TYR A 30 -65.14 36.83 3.41
N SER A 31 -65.08 37.51 4.55
CA SER A 31 -64.88 36.92 5.86
C SER A 31 -66.10 36.08 6.25
N ASN A 32 -65.91 34.79 6.51
CA ASN A 32 -66.87 34.01 7.28
C ASN A 32 -66.30 33.73 8.67
N ASN A 33 -66.72 34.56 9.62
CA ASN A 33 -66.59 34.31 11.06
C ASN A 33 -67.61 33.23 11.46
N THR A 34 -67.14 31.99 11.66
CA THR A 34 -67.84 31.02 12.51
C THR A 34 -66.97 30.75 13.73
N LYS A 35 -67.22 31.50 14.82
CA LYS A 35 -66.56 31.27 16.11
C LYS A 35 -67.17 30.02 16.77
N LEU A 36 -66.48 28.89 16.63
CA LEU A 36 -66.66 27.74 17.54
C LEU A 36 -65.92 28.05 18.85
N ASN A 37 -66.64 28.56 19.84
CA ASN A 37 -66.11 28.81 21.18
C ASN A 37 -66.05 27.50 21.99
N PHE A 38 -64.90 26.81 21.96
CA PHE A 38 -64.59 25.79 22.96
C PHE A 38 -64.04 26.45 24.22
N THR A 39 -64.90 26.70 25.21
CA THR A 39 -64.48 27.14 26.55
C THR A 39 -63.98 25.95 27.35
N LEU A 40 -62.66 25.69 27.31
CA LEU A 40 -62.01 24.74 28.21
C LEU A 40 -62.16 25.21 29.66
N THR A 41 -62.66 24.34 30.53
CA THR A 41 -62.79 24.60 31.97
C THR A 41 -61.42 24.91 32.61
N PRO A 42 -61.36 25.67 33.72
CA PRO A 42 -60.09 26.06 34.36
C PRO A 42 -59.18 24.87 34.69
N HIS A 43 -59.77 23.72 35.02
CA HIS A 43 -59.04 22.51 35.31
C HIS A 43 -58.40 21.89 34.06
N LYS A 44 -59.12 21.86 32.92
CA LYS A 44 -58.60 21.37 31.64
C LYS A 44 -57.54 22.30 31.06
N ARG A 45 -57.64 23.62 31.28
CA ARG A 45 -56.57 24.57 30.95
C ARG A 45 -55.29 24.26 31.72
N LYS A 46 -55.36 24.11 33.05
CA LYS A 46 -54.18 23.76 33.87
C LYS A 46 -53.55 22.41 33.47
N LEU A 47 -54.35 21.43 33.09
CA LEU A 47 -53.86 20.13 32.63
C LEU A 47 -53.14 20.25 31.27
N LEU A 48 -53.72 21.00 30.33
CA LEU A 48 -53.13 21.26 29.01
C LEU A 48 -51.83 22.07 29.14
N THR A 49 -51.78 23.07 30.02
CA THR A 49 -50.55 23.85 30.25
C THR A 49 -49.46 22.98 30.87
N ARG A 50 -49.80 22.09 31.82
CA ARG A 50 -48.84 21.14 32.40
C ARG A 50 -48.34 20.11 31.38
N PHE A 51 -49.22 19.64 30.50
CA PHE A 51 -48.85 18.70 29.44
C PHE A 51 -47.95 19.35 28.37
N LEU A 52 -48.26 20.59 27.99
CA LEU A 52 -47.44 21.37 27.05
C LEU A 52 -46.07 21.71 27.64
N VAL A 53 -46.01 22.16 28.90
CA VAL A 53 -44.75 22.42 29.59
C VAL A 53 -43.93 21.13 29.78
N GLY A 54 -44.58 20.03 30.15
CA GLY A 54 -43.94 18.71 30.25
C GLY A 54 -43.40 18.20 28.91
N SER A 55 -44.16 18.36 27.83
CA SER A 55 -43.70 18.01 26.47
C SER A 55 -42.57 18.91 26.00
N PHE A 56 -42.59 20.20 26.35
CA PHE A 56 -41.51 21.13 26.01
C PHE A 56 -40.23 20.80 26.77
N ILE A 57 -40.34 20.47 28.06
CA ILE A 57 -39.19 20.02 28.87
C ILE A 57 -38.66 18.68 28.37
N PHE A 58 -39.53 17.73 28.05
CA PHE A 58 -39.12 16.44 27.50
C PHE A 58 -38.46 16.59 26.12
N TYR A 59 -38.99 17.44 25.25
CA TYR A 59 -38.37 17.78 23.97
C TYR A 59 -37.02 18.51 24.17
N PHE A 60 -36.91 19.40 25.16
CA PHE A 60 -35.67 20.12 25.44
C PHE A 60 -34.59 19.20 26.04
N ILE A 61 -34.98 18.26 26.91
CA ILE A 61 -34.10 17.20 27.44
C ILE A 61 -33.73 16.24 26.30
N TRP A 62 -34.69 15.77 25.51
CA TRP A 62 -34.40 14.96 24.32
C TRP A 62 -33.50 15.70 23.33
N TYR A 63 -33.68 17.01 23.11
CA TYR A 63 -32.79 17.81 22.27
C TYR A 63 -31.38 17.96 22.86
N LEU A 64 -31.25 18.11 24.18
CA LEU A 64 -29.96 18.20 24.86
C LEU A 64 -29.22 16.85 24.97
N PHE A 65 -29.95 15.72 25.02
CA PHE A 65 -29.37 14.38 25.22
C PHE A 65 -29.35 13.51 23.96
N ALA A 66 -30.25 13.74 22.99
CA ALA A 66 -30.27 13.08 21.68
C ALA A 66 -29.68 13.97 20.56
N GLY A 67 -29.41 15.25 20.82
CA GLY A 67 -28.63 16.14 19.96
C GLY A 67 -27.11 15.94 20.05
N GLY A 68 -26.65 14.91 20.77
CA GLY A 68 -25.23 14.54 20.91
C GLY A 68 -24.65 13.74 19.74
N ASN A 69 -25.30 13.73 18.58
CA ASN A 69 -24.61 13.47 17.31
C ASN A 69 -24.31 14.84 16.70
N ASP A 70 -23.27 15.50 17.22
CA ASP A 70 -22.66 16.62 16.52
C ASP A 70 -22.14 16.07 15.19
N SER A 71 -22.96 16.15 14.15
CA SER A 71 -22.46 16.32 12.80
C SER A 71 -21.62 17.59 12.85
N ALA A 72 -20.33 17.43 13.14
CA ALA A 72 -19.29 18.44 13.06
C ALA A 72 -19.67 19.46 11.97
N SER A 73 -20.01 20.68 12.38
CA SER A 73 -20.54 21.72 11.49
C SER A 73 -19.61 21.85 10.28
N PRO A 74 -20.07 22.02 9.03
CA PRO A 74 -19.19 22.18 7.86
C PRO A 74 -18.04 23.21 8.03
N ARG A 75 -18.19 24.13 8.98
CA ARG A 75 -17.13 25.05 9.42
C ARG A 75 -15.93 24.38 10.09
N ILE A 76 -16.10 23.32 10.87
CA ILE A 76 -14.99 22.64 11.56
C ILE A 76 -14.14 21.86 10.56
N TRP A 77 -14.74 21.14 9.61
CA TRP A 77 -14.01 20.38 8.60
C TRP A 77 -13.19 21.28 7.69
N LYS A 78 -13.80 22.40 7.26
CA LYS A 78 -13.05 23.45 6.57
C LYS A 78 -11.87 23.96 7.39
N SER A 79 -12.06 24.23 8.69
CA SER A 79 -10.97 24.68 9.56
C SER A 79 -9.85 23.63 9.70
N ARG A 80 -10.20 22.34 9.77
CA ARG A 80 -9.24 21.24 9.85
C ARG A 80 -8.48 21.07 8.53
N LYS A 81 -9.18 21.16 7.38
CA LYS A 81 -8.58 21.23 6.04
C LYS A 81 -7.59 22.39 5.90
N ASP A 82 -7.99 23.59 6.35
CA ASP A 82 -7.13 24.78 6.31
C ASP A 82 -5.90 24.64 7.25
N ALA A 83 -6.04 23.93 8.38
CA ALA A 83 -4.92 23.62 9.26
C ALA A 83 -3.90 22.68 8.58
N VAL A 84 -4.36 21.62 7.90
CA VAL A 84 -3.48 20.73 7.11
C VAL A 84 -2.75 21.51 6.03
N ARG A 85 -3.46 22.39 5.30
CA ARG A 85 -2.84 23.28 4.31
C ARG A 85 -1.77 24.18 4.92
N THR A 86 -2.01 24.71 6.11
CA THR A 86 -1.04 25.56 6.83
C THR A 86 0.24 24.77 7.14
N VAL A 87 0.10 23.54 7.63
CA VAL A 87 1.23 22.64 7.93
C VAL A 87 2.00 22.27 6.67
N PHE A 88 1.32 22.05 5.56
CA PHE A 88 1.96 21.86 4.25
C PHE A 88 2.77 23.09 3.87
N GLN A 89 2.20 24.29 3.95
CA GLN A 89 2.89 25.53 3.61
C GLN A 89 4.08 25.81 4.52
N GLU A 90 3.99 25.50 5.82
CA GLU A 90 5.10 25.58 6.76
C GLU A 90 6.25 24.64 6.36
N SER A 91 5.93 23.38 6.05
CA SER A 91 6.90 22.37 5.61
C SER A 91 7.55 22.75 4.27
N TRP A 92 6.74 23.09 3.27
CA TRP A 92 7.19 23.49 1.93
C TRP A 92 8.04 24.74 1.96
N LYS A 93 7.63 25.77 2.73
CA LYS A 93 8.37 27.02 2.83
C LYS A 93 9.74 26.80 3.47
N ASP A 94 9.86 25.94 4.47
CA ASP A 94 11.17 25.65 5.07
C ASP A 94 12.07 24.90 4.08
N TYR A 95 11.53 23.91 3.37
CA TYR A 95 12.22 23.24 2.26
C TYR A 95 12.66 24.22 1.17
N ASP A 96 11.78 25.12 0.72
CA ASP A 96 12.09 26.13 -0.28
C ASP A 96 13.24 27.06 0.16
N ASN A 97 13.28 27.46 1.43
CA ASN A 97 14.33 28.35 1.93
C ASN A 97 15.69 27.66 2.11
N HIS A 98 15.72 26.35 2.38
CA HIS A 98 16.92 25.68 2.91
C HIS A 98 17.33 24.39 2.17
N GLY A 99 16.45 23.85 1.35
CA GLY A 99 16.61 22.58 0.64
C GLY A 99 16.14 22.61 -0.81
N TRP A 100 15.85 23.79 -1.39
CA TRP A 100 15.30 23.89 -2.75
C TRP A 100 16.10 23.08 -3.78
N GLY A 101 15.40 22.22 -4.52
CA GLY A 101 15.98 21.35 -5.53
C GLY A 101 16.76 20.16 -4.99
N LYS A 102 16.81 19.96 -3.67
CA LYS A 102 17.47 18.81 -3.03
C LYS A 102 16.49 17.66 -2.82
N ASP A 103 17.02 16.45 -2.91
CA ASP A 103 16.23 15.21 -2.79
C ASP A 103 15.94 14.84 -1.33
N ILE A 104 16.92 15.06 -0.45
CA ILE A 104 16.83 14.78 0.97
C ILE A 104 16.87 16.12 1.70
N TYR A 105 15.92 16.34 2.61
CA TYR A 105 15.83 17.55 3.40
C TYR A 105 15.83 17.26 4.90
N HIS A 106 16.62 18.04 5.62
CA HIS A 106 16.89 17.89 7.04
C HIS A 106 16.36 19.14 7.79
N PRO A 107 15.12 19.14 8.33
CA PRO A 107 14.46 20.35 8.84
C PRO A 107 15.07 20.93 10.13
N VAL A 108 15.72 20.11 10.96
CA VAL A 108 16.38 20.53 12.20
C VAL A 108 17.68 21.27 11.89
N SER A 109 18.54 20.71 11.03
CA SER A 109 19.78 21.36 10.60
C SER A 109 19.59 22.36 9.46
N GLN A 110 18.41 22.35 8.83
CA GLN A 110 18.05 23.15 7.67
C GLN A 110 19.06 22.98 6.53
N LYS A 111 19.35 21.72 6.20
CA LYS A 111 20.27 21.34 5.13
C LYS A 111 19.58 20.43 4.14
N GLY A 112 19.83 20.64 2.85
CA GLY A 112 19.46 19.70 1.81
C GLY A 112 20.68 19.02 1.19
N LYS A 113 20.51 17.77 0.75
CA LYS A 113 21.48 17.04 -0.06
C LYS A 113 20.77 16.26 -1.16
N ASN A 114 21.48 16.01 -2.25
CA ASN A 114 20.99 15.10 -3.29
C ASN A 114 21.35 13.66 -2.90
N MET A 115 20.57 12.69 -3.38
CA MET A 115 20.93 11.28 -3.21
C MET A 115 22.20 10.92 -3.99
N GLN A 116 22.41 11.61 -5.11
CA GLN A 116 23.56 11.47 -6.00
C GLN A 116 24.14 12.85 -6.33
N ALA A 117 24.98 12.97 -7.36
CA ALA A 117 25.57 14.26 -7.74
C ALA A 117 24.51 15.29 -8.15
N ASP A 118 23.64 14.89 -9.08
CA ASP A 118 22.56 15.72 -9.63
C ASP A 118 21.23 15.41 -8.93
N PRO A 119 20.30 16.38 -8.86
CA PRO A 119 19.02 16.19 -8.18
C PRO A 119 18.06 15.34 -9.01
N MET A 120 17.30 14.48 -8.34
CA MET A 120 16.19 13.71 -8.94
C MET A 120 14.85 14.44 -8.85
N GLY A 121 14.78 15.51 -8.04
CA GLY A 121 13.54 16.24 -7.78
C GLY A 121 12.67 15.56 -6.73
N TRP A 122 13.27 14.78 -5.83
CA TRP A 122 12.57 13.83 -4.97
C TRP A 122 11.45 14.45 -4.12
N ILE A 123 11.63 15.68 -3.63
CA ILE A 123 10.59 16.38 -2.86
C ILE A 123 9.71 17.25 -3.77
N ILE A 124 10.30 17.91 -4.77
CA ILE A 124 9.57 18.85 -5.64
C ILE A 124 8.53 18.11 -6.49
N VAL A 125 8.96 17.06 -7.22
CA VAL A 125 8.10 16.30 -8.14
C VAL A 125 6.99 15.60 -7.37
N ASP A 126 7.34 15.01 -6.23
CA ASP A 126 6.43 14.26 -5.36
C ASP A 126 5.35 15.18 -4.73
N SER A 127 5.61 16.47 -4.63
CA SER A 127 4.68 17.46 -4.07
C SER A 127 3.82 18.19 -5.12
N LEU A 128 4.06 18.01 -6.42
CA LEU A 128 3.44 18.81 -7.50
C LEU A 128 1.92 18.75 -7.48
N ASP A 129 1.35 17.57 -7.24
CA ASP A 129 -0.09 17.36 -7.25
C ASP A 129 -0.75 17.79 -5.93
N THR A 130 -0.05 17.69 -4.79
CA THR A 130 -0.50 18.26 -3.51
C THR A 130 -0.55 19.78 -3.58
N LEU A 131 0.45 20.43 -4.18
CA LEU A 131 0.46 21.86 -4.44
C LEU A 131 -0.77 22.29 -5.27
N GLN A 132 -1.12 21.49 -6.29
CA GLN A 132 -2.31 21.71 -7.11
C GLN A 132 -3.60 21.52 -6.32
N LEU A 133 -3.73 20.41 -5.58
CA LEU A 133 -4.87 20.10 -4.73
C LEU A 133 -5.16 21.24 -3.75
N MET A 134 -4.13 21.76 -3.10
CA MET A 134 -4.25 22.80 -2.09
C MET A 134 -4.34 24.22 -2.69
N GLY A 135 -4.30 24.36 -4.02
CA GLY A 135 -4.41 25.65 -4.71
C GLY A 135 -3.24 26.61 -4.41
N LEU A 136 -2.04 26.08 -4.22
CA LEU A 136 -0.80 26.81 -3.93
C LEU A 136 -0.12 27.24 -5.23
N LYS A 137 -0.71 28.24 -5.89
CA LYS A 137 -0.39 28.61 -7.28
C LYS A 137 1.01 29.19 -7.46
N GLU A 138 1.51 29.94 -6.48
CA GLU A 138 2.83 30.58 -6.57
C GLU A 138 3.93 29.54 -6.41
N GLU A 139 3.79 28.69 -5.39
CA GLU A 139 4.67 27.56 -5.11
C GLU A 139 4.69 26.56 -6.27
N LEU A 140 3.52 26.23 -6.82
CA LEU A 140 3.40 25.37 -8.00
C LEU A 140 4.09 25.97 -9.24
N ALA A 141 3.95 27.28 -9.47
CA ALA A 141 4.61 27.94 -10.60
C ALA A 141 6.15 27.89 -10.47
N GLN A 142 6.67 28.06 -9.25
CA GLN A 142 8.10 27.93 -8.96
C GLN A 142 8.59 26.49 -9.14
N ALA A 143 7.85 25.50 -8.62
CA ALA A 143 8.14 24.08 -8.82
C ALA A 143 8.14 23.70 -10.30
N LYS A 144 7.15 24.16 -11.06
CA LYS A 144 7.09 23.96 -12.52
C LYS A 144 8.33 24.53 -13.22
N GLN A 145 8.75 25.75 -12.87
CA GLN A 145 9.94 26.35 -13.46
C GLN A 145 11.21 25.54 -13.17
N TRP A 146 11.34 25.00 -11.95
CA TRP A 146 12.45 24.11 -11.62
C TRP A 146 12.40 22.80 -12.42
N VAL A 147 11.23 22.18 -12.55
CA VAL A 147 11.03 20.98 -13.41
C VAL A 147 11.40 21.27 -14.86
N ALA A 148 11.03 22.45 -15.38
CA ALA A 148 11.32 22.81 -16.76
C ALA A 148 12.83 23.06 -17.01
N ASN A 149 13.51 23.71 -16.08
CA ASN A 149 14.83 24.28 -16.31
C ASN A 149 15.99 23.49 -15.67
N GLU A 150 15.75 22.80 -14.56
CA GLU A 150 16.80 22.21 -13.71
C GLU A 150 16.72 20.68 -13.66
N LEU A 151 15.53 20.09 -13.80
CA LEU A 151 15.36 18.64 -13.77
C LEU A 151 15.84 17.99 -15.07
N ASP A 152 16.87 17.14 -15.00
CA ASP A 152 17.36 16.34 -16.13
C ASP A 152 17.67 14.92 -15.68
N TYR A 153 17.02 13.92 -16.27
CA TYR A 153 17.25 12.52 -15.93
C TYR A 153 18.40 11.87 -16.72
N ASP A 154 19.20 12.62 -17.51
CA ASP A 154 20.43 12.11 -18.16
C ASP A 154 21.63 11.88 -17.23
N GLN A 155 21.38 11.22 -16.10
CA GLN A 155 22.33 11.14 -14.98
C GLN A 155 23.05 9.80 -14.95
N ASN A 156 24.39 9.83 -14.82
CA ASN A 156 25.21 8.63 -14.79
C ASN A 156 25.32 8.02 -13.38
N HIS A 157 24.19 7.57 -12.84
CA HIS A 157 24.15 6.88 -11.56
C HIS A 157 23.00 5.87 -11.52
N TYR A 158 23.06 4.96 -10.56
CA TYR A 158 22.00 3.99 -10.31
C TYR A 158 20.87 4.58 -9.47
N VAL A 159 19.64 4.26 -9.83
CA VAL A 159 18.43 4.54 -9.05
C VAL A 159 17.66 3.25 -8.83
N ASN A 160 16.90 3.16 -7.74
CA ASN A 160 15.94 2.08 -7.55
C ASN A 160 14.78 2.25 -8.54
N THR A 161 14.47 1.18 -9.29
CA THR A 161 13.44 1.20 -10.35
C THR A 161 12.05 1.47 -9.78
N PHE A 162 11.71 0.84 -8.66
CA PHE A 162 10.41 0.99 -8.00
C PHE A 162 10.20 2.39 -7.45
N GLU A 163 11.10 2.86 -6.59
CA GLU A 163 10.99 4.18 -5.95
C GLU A 163 10.95 5.31 -6.99
N THR A 164 11.77 5.22 -8.04
CA THR A 164 11.75 6.22 -9.12
C THR A 164 10.46 6.18 -9.94
N THR A 165 9.87 5.00 -10.10
CA THR A 165 8.60 4.84 -10.83
C THR A 165 7.45 5.43 -10.03
N ILE A 166 7.27 5.01 -8.79
CA ILE A 166 6.08 5.40 -8.01
C ILE A 166 6.11 6.89 -7.64
N ARG A 167 7.28 7.48 -7.36
CA ARG A 167 7.39 8.88 -6.95
C ARG A 167 7.57 9.81 -8.14
N MET A 168 8.63 9.59 -8.92
CA MET A 168 9.02 10.56 -9.94
C MET A 168 8.16 10.42 -11.19
N LEU A 169 8.03 9.21 -11.74
CA LEU A 169 7.17 8.98 -12.90
C LEU A 169 5.69 9.18 -12.52
N GLY A 170 5.25 8.64 -11.39
CA GLY A 170 3.90 8.85 -10.84
C GLY A 170 3.56 10.32 -10.63
N GLY A 171 4.44 11.08 -9.97
CA GLY A 171 4.23 12.51 -9.69
C GLY A 171 4.17 13.37 -10.96
N LEU A 172 5.04 13.11 -11.95
CA LEU A 172 4.98 13.80 -13.25
C LEU A 172 3.70 13.45 -14.02
N LEU A 173 3.30 12.18 -14.04
CA LEU A 173 2.08 11.73 -14.71
C LEU A 173 0.81 12.32 -14.07
N SER A 174 0.76 12.37 -12.74
CA SER A 174 -0.32 13.02 -11.99
C SER A 174 -0.35 14.53 -12.25
N ALA A 175 0.81 15.19 -12.23
CA ALA A 175 0.89 16.61 -12.56
C ALA A 175 0.40 16.89 -13.98
N TYR A 176 0.75 16.04 -14.95
CA TYR A 176 0.22 16.12 -16.31
C TYR A 176 -1.30 15.92 -16.34
N TYR A 177 -1.82 14.86 -15.72
CA TYR A 177 -3.26 14.58 -15.69
C TYR A 177 -4.08 15.77 -15.14
N LEU A 178 -3.60 16.40 -14.08
CA LEU A 178 -4.32 17.48 -13.42
C LEU A 178 -4.25 18.83 -14.17
N THR A 179 -3.18 19.07 -14.92
CA THR A 179 -2.90 20.36 -15.59
C THR A 179 -3.02 20.36 -17.11
N GLU A 180 -2.86 19.20 -17.76
CA GLU A 180 -2.62 19.04 -19.19
C GLU A 180 -1.38 19.80 -19.71
N ASP A 181 -0.39 20.04 -18.84
CA ASP A 181 0.83 20.79 -19.18
C ASP A 181 1.91 19.87 -19.75
N ASP A 182 2.23 20.05 -21.03
CA ASP A 182 3.12 19.16 -21.79
C ASP A 182 4.50 18.98 -21.16
N ILE A 183 5.01 19.94 -20.36
CA ILE A 183 6.31 19.79 -19.71
C ILE A 183 6.38 18.56 -18.80
N TYR A 184 5.29 18.24 -18.11
CA TYR A 184 5.25 17.09 -17.21
C TYR A 184 5.22 15.78 -18.01
N ALA A 185 4.45 15.74 -19.10
CA ALA A 185 4.43 14.60 -20.02
C ALA A 185 5.80 14.40 -20.68
N GLU A 186 6.46 15.46 -21.15
CA GLU A 186 7.79 15.40 -21.73
C GLU A 186 8.82 14.81 -20.75
N LYS A 187 8.82 15.26 -19.50
CA LYS A 187 9.72 14.73 -18.46
C LYS A 187 9.37 13.29 -18.07
N ALA A 188 8.08 12.95 -17.99
CA ALA A 188 7.63 11.58 -17.75
C ALA A 188 8.08 10.62 -18.85
N VAL A 189 7.97 11.02 -20.12
CA VAL A 189 8.44 10.22 -21.27
C VAL A 189 9.96 10.06 -21.25
N GLN A 190 10.70 11.13 -20.94
CA GLN A 190 12.16 11.06 -20.82
C GLN A 190 12.58 10.06 -19.73
N LEU A 191 11.95 10.13 -18.54
CA LEU A 191 12.23 9.23 -17.44
C LEU A 191 11.81 7.78 -17.77
N GLY A 192 10.58 7.58 -18.25
CA GLY A 192 10.05 6.27 -18.59
C GLY A 192 10.91 5.54 -19.60
N ASN A 193 11.40 6.22 -20.65
CA ASN A 193 12.31 5.62 -21.64
C ASN A 193 13.63 5.13 -21.01
N ARG A 194 14.14 5.83 -19.99
CA ARG A 194 15.38 5.43 -19.28
C ARG A 194 15.13 4.23 -18.37
N LEU A 195 13.96 4.16 -17.75
CA LEU A 195 13.55 3.06 -16.88
C LEU A 195 13.19 1.78 -17.65
N LEU A 196 12.81 1.86 -18.94
CA LEU A 196 12.44 0.70 -19.76
C LEU A 196 13.50 -0.41 -19.81
N SER A 197 14.77 -0.03 -19.70
CA SER A 197 15.91 -0.97 -19.72
C SER A 197 15.94 -1.86 -18.48
N ALA A 198 15.27 -1.47 -17.38
CA ALA A 198 15.14 -2.32 -16.21
C ALA A 198 14.46 -3.66 -16.54
N PHE A 199 13.55 -3.67 -17.52
CA PHE A 199 12.81 -4.86 -17.96
C PHE A 199 13.54 -5.71 -19.00
N ASP A 200 14.79 -5.42 -19.35
CA ASP A 200 15.55 -6.15 -20.39
C ASP A 200 16.15 -7.48 -19.91
N SER A 201 15.76 -7.96 -18.72
CA SER A 201 16.11 -9.32 -18.30
C SER A 201 15.53 -10.36 -19.26
N SER A 202 16.15 -11.55 -19.31
CA SER A 202 15.71 -12.63 -20.22
C SER A 202 14.25 -13.06 -20.04
N LEU A 203 13.68 -12.84 -18.85
CA LEU A 203 12.28 -13.15 -18.53
C LEU A 203 11.34 -11.94 -18.63
N GLY A 204 11.88 -10.72 -18.61
CA GLY A 204 11.10 -9.48 -18.54
C GLY A 204 10.82 -8.99 -17.10
N LEU A 205 11.42 -9.60 -16.07
CA LEU A 205 11.40 -9.05 -14.71
C LEU A 205 12.28 -7.80 -14.62
N PRO A 206 11.84 -6.75 -13.91
CA PRO A 206 12.63 -5.55 -13.74
C PRO A 206 13.84 -5.81 -12.84
N ALA A 207 14.95 -5.14 -13.14
CA ALA A 207 16.07 -5.01 -12.23
C ALA A 207 15.71 -4.10 -11.04
N SER A 208 16.26 -4.40 -9.86
CA SER A 208 16.07 -3.57 -8.65
C SER A 208 16.58 -2.15 -8.87
N GLU A 209 17.73 -2.03 -9.54
CA GLU A 209 18.34 -0.75 -9.85
C GLU A 209 18.72 -0.64 -11.33
N ILE A 210 18.68 0.58 -11.85
CA ILE A 210 19.03 0.90 -13.24
C ILE A 210 19.86 2.18 -13.28
N ASN A 211 20.88 2.23 -14.14
CA ASN A 211 21.61 3.46 -14.40
C ASN A 211 20.88 4.30 -15.46
N LEU A 212 20.45 5.52 -15.10
CA LEU A 212 19.56 6.34 -15.96
C LEU A 212 20.19 6.82 -17.28
N LYS A 213 21.53 6.91 -17.35
CA LYS A 213 22.24 7.31 -18.57
C LYS A 213 22.60 6.12 -19.45
N THR A 214 23.09 5.05 -18.85
CA THR A 214 23.66 3.90 -19.59
C THR A 214 22.67 2.78 -19.84
N GLY A 215 21.55 2.74 -19.10
CA GLY A 215 20.60 1.62 -19.11
C GLY A 215 21.15 0.34 -18.46
N MET A 216 22.30 0.40 -17.79
CA MET A 216 22.88 -0.76 -17.11
C MET A 216 22.03 -1.17 -15.91
N ALA A 217 21.51 -2.40 -15.95
CA ALA A 217 20.75 -3.01 -14.87
C ALA A 217 21.67 -3.56 -13.77
N SER A 218 21.27 -3.35 -12.52
CA SER A 218 21.89 -3.95 -11.33
C SER A 218 20.86 -4.82 -10.61
N TYR A 219 21.22 -6.09 -10.42
CA TYR A 219 20.38 -7.09 -9.79
C TYR A 219 20.89 -7.39 -8.38
N SER A 220 19.98 -7.40 -7.42
CA SER A 220 20.28 -7.79 -6.05
C SER A 220 20.60 -9.30 -5.96
N ALA A 221 21.56 -9.66 -5.09
CA ALA A 221 21.89 -11.06 -4.83
C ALA A 221 20.72 -11.84 -4.21
N GLN A 222 19.84 -11.15 -3.49
CA GLN A 222 18.61 -11.69 -2.92
C GLN A 222 17.49 -11.86 -3.96
N GLY A 223 17.67 -11.34 -5.17
CA GLY A 223 16.63 -11.25 -6.20
C GLY A 223 15.80 -9.96 -6.10
N ILE A 224 14.72 -9.90 -6.87
CA ILE A 224 13.82 -8.74 -6.90
C ILE A 224 12.71 -8.91 -5.85
N SER A 225 12.40 -7.83 -5.14
CA SER A 225 11.25 -7.76 -4.25
C SER A 225 9.94 -7.88 -5.03
N THR A 226 9.00 -8.68 -4.55
CA THR A 226 7.74 -8.94 -5.26
C THR A 226 6.91 -7.68 -5.42
N ALA A 227 6.85 -6.82 -4.39
CA ALA A 227 6.23 -5.50 -4.50
C ALA A 227 6.98 -4.59 -5.49
N GLU A 228 8.31 -4.56 -5.47
CA GLU A 228 9.08 -3.70 -6.40
C GLU A 228 8.82 -4.08 -7.88
N ALA A 229 8.64 -5.37 -8.16
CA ALA A 229 8.29 -5.84 -9.50
C ALA A 229 6.80 -5.61 -9.84
N GLY A 230 5.92 -5.86 -8.86
CA GLY A 230 4.46 -5.85 -9.00
C GLY A 230 3.79 -4.48 -8.85
N SER A 231 4.57 -3.41 -8.67
CA SER A 231 4.07 -2.05 -8.38
C SER A 231 4.66 -0.98 -9.31
N LEU A 232 4.70 -1.28 -10.61
CA LEU A 232 5.17 -0.37 -11.68
C LEU A 232 4.07 -0.10 -12.73
N GLN A 233 2.97 -0.86 -12.65
CA GLN A 233 2.08 -1.07 -13.79
C GLN A 233 1.18 0.13 -14.04
N LEU A 234 0.70 0.82 -13.01
CA LEU A 234 -0.22 1.94 -13.19
C LEU A 234 0.44 3.10 -13.95
N GLU A 235 1.69 3.39 -13.61
CA GLU A 235 2.50 4.46 -14.18
C GLU A 235 2.87 4.13 -15.63
N PHE A 236 3.41 2.94 -15.86
CA PHE A 236 3.81 2.52 -17.21
C PHE A 236 2.61 2.33 -18.14
N LYS A 237 1.46 1.82 -17.64
CA LYS A 237 0.24 1.71 -18.45
C LYS A 237 -0.34 3.08 -18.80
N TYR A 238 -0.37 4.02 -17.86
CA TYR A 238 -0.81 5.38 -18.16
C TYR A 238 0.16 6.12 -19.10
N LEU A 239 1.47 5.93 -18.92
CA LEU A 239 2.47 6.45 -19.86
C LEU A 239 2.28 5.88 -21.27
N ALA A 240 1.99 4.58 -21.40
CA ALA A 240 1.63 3.97 -22.67
C ALA A 240 0.40 4.64 -23.29
N ASN A 241 -0.63 4.88 -22.49
CA ASN A 241 -1.88 5.48 -22.96
C ASN A 241 -1.68 6.90 -23.51
N ILE A 242 -0.92 7.76 -22.82
CA ILE A 242 -0.70 9.15 -23.26
C ILE A 242 0.28 9.25 -24.44
N THR A 243 1.24 8.34 -24.55
CA THR A 243 2.23 8.33 -25.65
C THR A 243 1.76 7.56 -26.88
N GLY A 244 0.92 6.55 -26.69
CA GLY A 244 0.61 5.55 -27.69
C GLY A 244 1.68 4.47 -27.87
N GLU A 245 2.72 4.45 -27.04
CA GLU A 245 3.84 3.51 -27.17
C GLU A 245 3.59 2.21 -26.39
N SER A 246 3.27 1.14 -27.10
CA SER A 246 2.89 -0.17 -26.52
C SER A 246 3.97 -0.86 -25.67
N GLN A 247 5.23 -0.45 -25.82
CA GLN A 247 6.35 -1.06 -25.07
C GLN A 247 6.25 -0.81 -23.56
N PHE A 248 5.74 0.34 -23.13
CA PHE A 248 5.55 0.65 -21.71
C PHE A 248 4.53 -0.29 -21.10
N TRP A 249 3.42 -0.51 -21.80
CA TRP A 249 2.34 -1.43 -21.38
C TRP A 249 2.84 -2.88 -21.32
N SER A 250 3.34 -3.39 -22.44
CA SER A 250 3.70 -4.80 -22.61
C SER A 250 4.83 -5.25 -21.69
N LYS A 251 5.81 -4.37 -21.38
CA LYS A 251 6.88 -4.69 -20.41
C LYS A 251 6.34 -4.73 -18.98
N ALA A 252 5.53 -3.76 -18.59
CA ALA A 252 5.01 -3.69 -17.22
C ALA A 252 4.06 -4.85 -16.88
N GLU A 253 3.17 -5.24 -17.80
CA GLU A 253 2.23 -6.34 -17.58
C GLU A 253 2.89 -7.72 -17.59
N LYS A 254 4.00 -7.87 -18.33
CA LYS A 254 4.70 -9.15 -18.48
C LYS A 254 5.14 -9.70 -17.13
N VAL A 255 5.50 -8.82 -16.20
CA VAL A 255 5.89 -9.16 -14.83
C VAL A 255 4.81 -9.98 -14.12
N LEU A 256 3.54 -9.57 -14.23
CA LEU A 256 2.43 -10.25 -13.56
C LEU A 256 2.18 -11.63 -14.17
N SER A 257 2.40 -11.79 -15.48
CA SER A 257 2.36 -13.11 -16.12
C SER A 257 3.39 -14.09 -15.58
N ILE A 258 4.54 -13.59 -15.09
CA ILE A 258 5.60 -14.41 -14.49
C ILE A 258 5.20 -14.78 -13.07
N ILE A 259 4.72 -13.80 -12.30
CA ILE A 259 4.24 -14.01 -10.92
C ILE A 259 3.09 -15.04 -10.89
N ASP A 260 2.12 -14.95 -11.81
CA ASP A 260 0.94 -15.83 -11.86
C ASP A 260 1.17 -17.18 -12.60
N SER A 261 2.39 -17.44 -13.10
CA SER A 261 2.71 -18.65 -13.86
C SER A 261 2.92 -19.90 -12.99
N ASP A 262 3.88 -20.77 -13.33
CA ASP A 262 4.31 -21.90 -12.49
C ASP A 262 4.89 -21.44 -11.14
N ASN A 263 5.14 -20.14 -11.01
CA ASN A 263 5.53 -19.48 -9.78
C ASN A 263 4.34 -19.00 -8.92
N LYS A 264 3.08 -19.26 -9.26
CA LYS A 264 1.96 -18.69 -8.51
C LYS A 264 2.01 -19.02 -7.02
N GLY A 265 1.76 -18.00 -6.20
CA GLY A 265 1.51 -18.17 -4.78
C GLY A 265 0.31 -19.09 -4.54
N ARG A 266 0.29 -19.80 -3.41
CA ARG A 266 -0.87 -20.62 -3.04
C ARG A 266 -1.91 -19.71 -2.38
N ASP A 267 -3.18 -19.89 -2.78
CA ASP A 267 -4.29 -19.04 -2.34
C ASP A 267 -4.00 -17.53 -2.56
N GLY A 268 -3.36 -17.17 -3.68
CA GLY A 268 -3.01 -15.78 -4.03
C GLY A 268 -1.90 -15.13 -3.18
N LEU A 269 -1.38 -15.80 -2.15
CA LEU A 269 -0.34 -15.26 -1.27
C LEU A 269 1.06 -15.55 -1.82
N VAL A 270 1.84 -14.49 -2.04
CA VAL A 270 3.16 -14.54 -2.67
C VAL A 270 4.29 -14.25 -1.69
N PRO A 271 5.41 -15.01 -1.73
CA PRO A 271 6.63 -14.65 -1.02
C PRO A 271 7.21 -13.31 -1.48
N ILE A 272 7.98 -12.66 -0.60
CA ILE A 272 8.47 -11.29 -0.83
C ILE A 272 9.67 -11.16 -1.80
N PHE A 273 10.27 -12.26 -2.25
CA PHE A 273 11.43 -12.23 -3.15
C PHE A 273 11.36 -13.27 -4.26
N MET A 274 11.81 -12.87 -5.45
CA MET A 274 11.93 -13.69 -6.64
C MET A 274 13.35 -13.68 -7.21
N ASP A 275 13.84 -14.84 -7.65
CA ASP A 275 15.08 -14.96 -8.42
C ASP A 275 14.91 -14.30 -9.79
N SER A 276 15.65 -13.22 -10.05
CA SER A 276 15.54 -12.42 -11.27
C SER A 276 15.88 -13.19 -12.56
N ASN A 277 16.61 -14.31 -12.48
CA ASN A 277 17.00 -15.12 -13.64
C ASN A 277 16.04 -16.28 -13.90
N LYS A 278 15.38 -16.80 -12.86
CA LYS A 278 14.46 -17.95 -12.97
C LYS A 278 13.00 -17.56 -12.94
N GLY A 279 12.67 -16.39 -12.39
CA GLY A 279 11.30 -15.96 -12.16
C GLY A 279 10.55 -16.81 -11.15
N LEU A 280 11.29 -17.49 -10.26
CA LEU A 280 10.76 -18.30 -9.18
C LEU A 280 10.94 -17.59 -7.83
N PHE A 281 9.99 -17.75 -6.92
CA PHE A 281 10.14 -17.32 -5.54
C PHE A 281 11.32 -18.07 -4.90
N ASN A 282 12.19 -17.31 -4.24
CA ASN A 282 13.39 -17.83 -3.58
C ASN A 282 13.36 -17.60 -2.05
N SER A 283 12.21 -17.19 -1.54
CA SER A 283 11.88 -17.01 -0.13
C SER A 283 10.57 -17.74 0.19
N GLU A 284 10.39 -18.15 1.45
CA GLU A 284 9.11 -18.64 1.97
C GLU A 284 8.36 -17.56 2.76
N LEU A 285 9.02 -16.44 3.09
CA LEU A 285 8.43 -15.36 3.88
C LEU A 285 7.34 -14.66 3.08
N ILE A 286 6.11 -14.73 3.58
CA ILE A 286 4.93 -14.02 3.06
C ILE A 286 4.52 -12.99 4.11
N ARG A 287 4.39 -11.74 3.69
CA ARG A 287 3.85 -10.65 4.50
C ARG A 287 3.19 -9.61 3.62
N LEU A 288 2.28 -8.85 4.21
CA LEU A 288 1.61 -7.70 3.58
C LEU A 288 2.27 -6.37 3.96
N GLY A 289 3.39 -6.41 4.68
CA GLY A 289 4.24 -5.24 4.90
C GLY A 289 5.27 -5.10 3.78
N SER A 290 6.40 -4.46 4.10
CA SER A 290 7.43 -4.10 3.11
C SER A 290 7.81 -5.26 2.20
N ARG A 291 7.94 -5.01 0.89
CA ARG A 291 8.30 -5.98 -0.17
C ARG A 291 7.18 -6.92 -0.61
N GLY A 292 6.01 -6.88 0.03
CA GLY A 292 4.83 -7.66 -0.35
C GLY A 292 3.57 -6.82 -0.55
N ASP A 293 3.35 -5.81 0.30
CA ASP A 293 2.26 -4.82 0.28
C ASP A 293 1.70 -4.46 -1.10
N SER A 294 2.39 -3.60 -1.85
CA SER A 294 1.84 -2.89 -3.01
C SER A 294 1.64 -3.78 -4.23
N TYR A 295 2.18 -5.02 -4.23
CA TYR A 295 1.78 -6.03 -5.20
C TYR A 295 0.27 -6.27 -5.12
N TYR A 296 -0.26 -6.52 -3.91
CA TYR A 296 -1.69 -6.77 -3.70
C TYR A 296 -2.52 -5.53 -4.02
N GLU A 297 -1.98 -4.35 -3.73
CA GLU A 297 -2.59 -3.06 -4.06
C GLU A 297 -2.78 -2.88 -5.57
N TYR A 298 -1.72 -3.16 -6.35
CA TYR A 298 -1.71 -2.95 -7.78
C TYR A 298 -2.52 -4.01 -8.53
N LEU A 299 -2.85 -5.15 -7.94
CA LEU A 299 -3.85 -6.06 -8.53
C LEU A 299 -5.21 -5.38 -8.64
N LEU A 300 -5.72 -4.82 -7.54
CA LEU A 300 -7.00 -4.11 -7.56
C LEU A 300 -6.90 -2.82 -8.37
N LYS A 301 -5.87 -2.02 -8.13
CA LYS A 301 -5.75 -0.71 -8.76
C LYS A 301 -5.57 -0.80 -10.27
N GLN A 302 -4.89 -1.83 -10.80
CA GLN A 302 -4.83 -2.06 -12.25
C GLN A 302 -6.22 -2.37 -12.81
N TYR A 303 -6.97 -3.27 -12.16
CA TYR A 303 -8.33 -3.55 -12.57
C TYR A 303 -9.18 -2.27 -12.62
N LEU A 304 -9.14 -1.45 -11.57
CA LEU A 304 -9.92 -0.21 -11.53
C LEU A 304 -9.45 0.85 -12.54
N GLN A 305 -8.16 0.86 -12.90
CA GLN A 305 -7.62 1.79 -13.88
C GLN A 305 -7.98 1.38 -15.32
N THR A 306 -8.12 0.09 -15.60
CA THR A 306 -8.12 -0.47 -16.99
C THR A 306 -9.31 -1.36 -17.33
N ASP A 307 -10.17 -1.68 -16.35
CA ASP A 307 -11.26 -2.67 -16.44
C ASP A 307 -10.82 -4.11 -16.73
N GLU A 308 -9.51 -4.41 -16.64
CA GLU A 308 -8.93 -5.71 -16.95
C GLU A 308 -9.20 -6.75 -15.85
N LYS A 309 -10.13 -7.68 -16.12
CA LYS A 309 -10.68 -8.62 -15.13
C LYS A 309 -9.67 -9.61 -14.55
N ILE A 310 -8.59 -9.89 -15.27
CA ILE A 310 -7.53 -10.80 -14.81
C ILE A 310 -6.91 -10.35 -13.47
N TYR A 311 -6.69 -9.04 -13.30
CA TYR A 311 -6.12 -8.51 -12.06
C TYR A 311 -7.15 -8.50 -10.92
N HIS A 312 -8.44 -8.35 -11.25
CA HIS A 312 -9.52 -8.50 -10.26
C HIS A 312 -9.59 -9.93 -9.72
N GLU A 313 -9.48 -10.93 -10.60
CA GLU A 313 -9.45 -12.34 -10.19
C GLU A 313 -8.26 -12.66 -9.28
N MET A 314 -7.07 -12.13 -9.60
CA MET A 314 -5.87 -12.27 -8.74
C MET A 314 -6.06 -11.58 -7.39
N TYR A 315 -6.66 -10.39 -7.37
CA TYR A 315 -7.00 -9.66 -6.14
C TYR A 315 -7.98 -10.44 -5.27
N LEU A 316 -9.07 -10.96 -5.85
CA LEU A 316 -10.08 -11.73 -5.10
C LEU A 316 -9.50 -13.03 -4.53
N GLU A 317 -8.64 -13.72 -5.29
CA GLU A 317 -7.91 -14.88 -4.77
C GLU A 317 -7.02 -14.49 -3.58
N SER A 318 -6.29 -13.38 -3.70
CA SER A 318 -5.44 -12.87 -2.62
C SER A 318 -6.26 -12.47 -1.39
N PHE A 319 -7.42 -11.83 -1.56
CA PHE A 319 -8.31 -11.46 -0.45
C PHE A 319 -8.74 -12.68 0.36
N GLU A 320 -9.16 -13.76 -0.31
CA GLU A 320 -9.53 -15.00 0.38
C GLU A 320 -8.32 -15.68 1.04
N GLY A 321 -7.13 -15.63 0.41
CA GLY A 321 -5.88 -16.09 1.01
C GLY A 321 -5.52 -15.34 2.29
N ILE A 322 -5.59 -14.01 2.27
CA ILE A 322 -5.32 -13.13 3.41
C ILE A 322 -6.24 -13.50 4.56
N LYS A 323 -7.56 -13.58 4.31
CA LYS A 323 -8.55 -13.99 5.32
C LYS A 323 -8.26 -15.34 5.94
N LYS A 324 -7.85 -16.29 5.10
CA LYS A 324 -7.65 -17.69 5.51
C LYS A 324 -6.39 -17.88 6.34
N HIS A 325 -5.31 -17.15 6.04
CA HIS A 325 -3.98 -17.49 6.56
C HIS A 325 -3.32 -16.41 7.41
N LEU A 326 -3.71 -15.14 7.28
CA LEU A 326 -3.02 -14.02 7.93
C LEU A 326 -3.80 -13.39 9.07
N VAL A 327 -5.10 -13.66 9.16
CA VAL A 327 -5.99 -13.06 10.16
C VAL A 327 -5.76 -13.66 11.55
N SER A 328 -5.64 -12.78 12.53
CA SER A 328 -5.74 -13.12 13.95
C SER A 328 -6.36 -11.96 14.74
N TYR A 329 -6.55 -12.15 16.05
CA TYR A 329 -7.20 -11.17 16.92
C TYR A 329 -6.37 -10.91 18.18
N SER A 330 -6.24 -9.63 18.53
CA SER A 330 -5.50 -9.20 19.71
C SER A 330 -6.27 -9.42 21.02
N LYS A 331 -5.57 -9.31 22.14
CA LYS A 331 -6.12 -9.32 23.49
C LYS A 331 -5.64 -8.07 24.25
N PRO A 332 -6.51 -7.39 25.02
CA PRO A 332 -7.88 -7.82 25.39
C PRO A 332 -9.00 -7.39 24.45
N ASN A 333 -8.77 -6.46 23.50
CA ASN A 333 -9.86 -5.78 22.79
C ASN A 333 -10.34 -6.48 21.50
N ASN A 334 -9.73 -7.60 21.12
CA ASN A 334 -10.12 -8.39 19.95
C ASN A 334 -10.06 -7.58 18.65
N TYR A 335 -9.00 -6.78 18.46
CA TYR A 335 -8.74 -6.10 17.20
C TYR A 335 -8.26 -7.10 16.15
N LEU A 336 -8.83 -7.03 14.96
CA LEU A 336 -8.39 -7.82 13.82
C LEU A 336 -7.03 -7.30 13.35
N PHE A 337 -6.03 -8.17 13.24
CA PHE A 337 -4.74 -7.81 12.65
C PHE A 337 -4.29 -8.85 11.64
N LEU A 338 -3.32 -8.45 10.80
CA LEU A 338 -2.71 -9.31 9.79
C LEU A 338 -1.27 -9.61 10.19
N GLY A 339 -0.98 -10.89 10.44
CA GLY A 339 0.36 -11.37 10.78
C GLY A 339 1.22 -11.68 9.54
N GLU A 340 2.40 -12.25 9.80
CA GLU A 340 3.35 -12.70 8.77
C GLU A 340 3.51 -14.23 8.81
N LEU A 341 3.77 -14.85 7.65
CA LEU A 341 4.07 -16.27 7.53
C LEU A 341 5.54 -16.44 7.17
N GLU A 342 6.38 -16.57 8.19
CA GLU A 342 7.84 -16.62 8.04
C GLU A 342 8.34 -17.89 7.33
N LYS A 343 7.53 -18.96 7.33
CA LYS A 343 7.85 -20.28 6.78
C LYS A 343 6.77 -20.75 5.79
N GLY A 344 6.24 -19.81 5.02
CA GLY A 344 5.15 -20.05 4.08
C GLY A 344 3.82 -20.38 4.76
N ILE A 345 2.82 -20.71 3.94
CA ILE A 345 1.41 -20.85 4.36
C ILE A 345 1.16 -22.04 5.29
N ASP A 346 2.02 -23.06 5.28
CA ASP A 346 1.94 -24.16 6.24
C ASP A 346 2.71 -23.88 7.54
N GLY A 347 3.37 -22.71 7.63
CA GLY A 347 4.10 -22.24 8.80
C GLY A 347 3.21 -21.58 9.86
N PRO A 348 3.76 -21.35 11.07
CA PRO A 348 3.03 -20.62 12.11
C PRO A 348 2.90 -19.13 11.76
N LEU A 349 1.81 -18.53 12.21
CA LEU A 349 1.58 -17.08 12.10
C LEU A 349 2.47 -16.33 13.11
N SER A 350 3.28 -15.41 12.61
CA SER A 350 3.96 -14.38 13.39
C SER A 350 3.00 -13.22 13.63
N TYR A 351 2.87 -12.75 14.87
CA TYR A 351 1.94 -11.65 15.21
C TYR A 351 2.52 -10.25 15.00
N LYS A 352 3.61 -10.16 14.25
CA LYS A 352 4.21 -8.91 13.80
C LYS A 352 3.35 -8.29 12.69
N MET A 353 3.19 -6.97 12.74
CA MET A 353 2.55 -6.19 11.69
C MET A 353 3.32 -4.88 11.49
N ASP A 354 3.76 -4.62 10.27
CA ASP A 354 4.35 -3.34 9.88
C ASP A 354 3.22 -2.29 9.77
N HIS A 355 3.51 -1.01 10.06
CA HIS A 355 2.56 0.09 9.82
C HIS A 355 2.11 0.14 8.36
N LEU A 356 2.99 -0.23 7.43
CA LEU A 356 2.71 -0.35 6.01
C LEU A 356 1.44 -1.14 5.71
N VAL A 357 1.14 -2.20 6.48
CA VAL A 357 -0.05 -3.06 6.29
C VAL A 357 -1.36 -2.27 6.44
N CYS A 358 -1.34 -1.10 7.08
CA CYS A 358 -2.53 -0.28 7.28
C CYS A 358 -3.17 0.23 5.99
N PHE A 359 -2.50 0.16 4.83
CA PHE A 359 -3.08 0.51 3.52
C PHE A 359 -4.27 -0.40 3.14
N ILE A 360 -4.27 -1.65 3.64
CA ILE A 360 -5.21 -2.69 3.23
C ILE A 360 -6.65 -2.34 3.56
N GLY A 361 -6.87 -1.52 4.60
CA GLY A 361 -8.20 -1.08 5.00
C GLY A 361 -8.88 -0.25 3.91
N GLY A 362 -8.14 0.71 3.37
CA GLY A 362 -8.55 1.53 2.23
C GLY A 362 -8.67 0.71 0.96
N LEU A 363 -7.74 -0.22 0.72
CA LEU A 363 -7.77 -1.11 -0.45
C LEU A 363 -9.05 -1.95 -0.50
N PHE A 364 -9.42 -2.62 0.59
CA PHE A 364 -10.62 -3.46 0.62
C PHE A 364 -11.92 -2.64 0.58
N ALA A 365 -11.94 -1.45 1.18
CA ALA A 365 -13.06 -0.54 1.03
C ALA A 365 -13.21 -0.12 -0.45
N LEU A 366 -12.10 0.24 -1.10
CA LEU A 366 -12.07 0.60 -2.52
C LEU A 366 -12.50 -0.57 -3.42
N GLY A 367 -12.05 -1.80 -3.14
CA GLY A 367 -12.42 -3.00 -3.89
C GLY A 367 -13.89 -3.37 -3.72
N ALA A 368 -14.45 -3.16 -2.53
CA ALA A 368 -15.87 -3.39 -2.25
C ALA A 368 -16.81 -2.46 -3.03
N THR A 369 -16.37 -1.25 -3.40
CA THR A 369 -17.25 -0.23 -3.99
C THR A 369 -16.80 0.30 -5.33
N GLU A 370 -15.63 -0.11 -5.83
CA GLU A 370 -15.00 0.40 -7.06
C GLU A 370 -14.88 1.93 -7.13
N GLY A 371 -14.80 2.58 -5.95
CA GLY A 371 -14.72 4.04 -5.78
C GLY A 371 -16.08 4.76 -5.70
N LEU A 372 -17.19 4.02 -5.71
CA LEU A 372 -18.52 4.56 -5.42
C LEU A 372 -18.71 4.79 -3.92
N THR A 373 -19.64 5.69 -3.56
CA THR A 373 -20.14 5.74 -2.18
C THR A 373 -20.90 4.45 -1.86
N LEU A 374 -20.93 4.03 -0.60
CA LEU A 374 -21.63 2.82 -0.18
C LEU A 374 -23.11 2.83 -0.62
N LYS A 375 -23.77 3.99 -0.47
CA LYS A 375 -25.16 4.18 -0.90
C LYS A 375 -25.38 4.02 -2.42
N GLU A 376 -24.36 4.31 -3.22
CA GLU A 376 -24.39 4.08 -4.67
C GLU A 376 -24.06 2.62 -4.98
N ALA A 377 -23.00 2.07 -4.39
CA ALA A 377 -22.56 0.69 -4.57
C ALA A 377 -23.67 -0.31 -4.23
N GLU A 378 -24.39 -0.13 -3.12
CA GLU A 378 -25.51 -0.99 -2.70
C GLU A 378 -26.67 -1.09 -3.71
N LYS A 379 -26.75 -0.15 -4.66
CA LYS A 379 -27.77 -0.15 -5.71
C LYS A 379 -27.30 -0.88 -6.97
N MET A 380 -26.02 -1.18 -7.06
CA MET A 380 -25.43 -1.86 -8.21
C MET A 380 -25.74 -3.35 -8.16
N SER A 381 -26.01 -3.95 -9.32
CA SER A 381 -26.37 -5.38 -9.41
C SER A 381 -25.22 -6.33 -9.04
N TRP A 382 -23.98 -5.86 -9.11
CA TRP A 382 -22.78 -6.63 -8.76
C TRP A 382 -22.47 -6.58 -7.26
N PHE A 383 -23.05 -5.64 -6.51
CA PHE A 383 -22.75 -5.49 -5.09
C PHE A 383 -23.47 -6.57 -4.28
N ASP A 384 -22.70 -7.44 -3.65
CA ASP A 384 -23.20 -8.62 -2.96
C ASP A 384 -22.61 -8.78 -1.55
N LYS A 385 -22.78 -9.98 -0.97
CA LYS A 385 -22.26 -10.30 0.36
C LYS A 385 -20.73 -10.25 0.44
N SER A 386 -20.03 -10.66 -0.62
CA SER A 386 -18.56 -10.63 -0.66
C SER A 386 -18.05 -9.19 -0.63
N HIS A 387 -18.69 -8.29 -1.37
CA HIS A 387 -18.36 -6.85 -1.35
C HIS A 387 -18.58 -6.24 0.05
N ARG A 388 -19.69 -6.58 0.72
CA ARG A 388 -19.90 -6.16 2.12
C ARG A 388 -18.85 -6.71 3.08
N GLU A 389 -18.40 -7.95 2.86
CA GLU A 389 -17.37 -8.56 3.68
C GLU A 389 -16.02 -7.85 3.52
N GLN A 390 -15.62 -7.52 2.29
CA GLN A 390 -14.43 -6.71 2.01
C GLN A 390 -14.51 -5.35 2.72
N LEU A 391 -15.64 -4.64 2.60
CA LEU A 391 -15.82 -3.35 3.28
C LEU A 391 -15.69 -3.50 4.79
N LYS A 392 -16.38 -4.48 5.39
CA LYS A 392 -16.32 -4.71 6.84
C LYS A 392 -14.89 -5.02 7.29
N PHE A 393 -14.16 -5.83 6.54
CA PHE A 393 -12.76 -6.10 6.80
C PHE A 393 -11.95 -4.80 6.81
N GLY A 394 -12.19 -3.92 5.83
CA GLY A 394 -11.57 -2.62 5.76
C GLY A 394 -11.86 -1.74 6.99
N GLU A 395 -13.12 -1.75 7.47
CA GLU A 395 -13.51 -1.04 8.69
C GLU A 395 -12.82 -1.60 9.96
N GLU A 396 -12.67 -2.93 10.06
CA GLU A 396 -11.97 -3.58 11.17
C GLU A 396 -10.48 -3.28 11.16
N MET A 397 -9.82 -3.31 9.99
CA MET A 397 -8.42 -2.93 9.84
C MET A 397 -8.18 -1.46 10.18
N ALA A 398 -9.07 -0.56 9.74
CA ALA A 398 -8.97 0.86 10.08
C ALA A 398 -9.07 1.11 11.59
N LYS A 399 -9.92 0.35 12.28
CA LYS A 399 -10.01 0.40 13.74
C LYS A 399 -8.68 0.00 14.37
N THR A 400 -8.12 -1.14 13.98
CA THR A 400 -6.83 -1.62 14.48
C THR A 400 -5.70 -0.61 14.24
N CYS A 401 -5.59 -0.09 13.02
CA CYS A 401 -4.59 0.89 12.65
C CYS A 401 -4.76 2.22 13.41
N TYR A 402 -5.99 2.69 13.61
CA TYR A 402 -6.25 3.82 14.50
C TYR A 402 -5.77 3.54 15.93
N HIS A 403 -6.02 2.34 16.47
CA HIS A 403 -5.54 1.98 17.82
C HIS A 403 -4.02 1.81 17.90
N MET A 404 -3.33 1.48 16.80
CA MET A 404 -1.86 1.58 16.73
C MET A 404 -1.35 3.02 16.94
N TYR A 405 -2.16 4.04 16.66
CA TYR A 405 -1.87 5.44 17.02
C TYR A 405 -2.38 5.75 18.43
N HIS A 406 -3.69 5.64 18.64
CA HIS A 406 -4.40 6.07 19.84
C HIS A 406 -3.81 5.46 21.12
N ASP A 407 -3.48 4.16 21.06
CA ASP A 407 -2.96 3.42 22.21
C ASP A 407 -1.43 3.40 22.28
N THR A 408 -0.73 4.03 21.35
CA THR A 408 0.71 4.22 21.51
C THR A 408 0.95 5.22 22.65
N PRO A 409 1.61 4.79 23.75
CA PRO A 409 1.82 5.67 24.89
C PRO A 409 2.69 6.86 24.48
N GLY A 410 2.56 7.97 25.19
CA GLY A 410 3.44 9.13 24.96
C GLY A 410 2.92 10.07 23.88
N THR A 411 3.15 9.74 22.60
CA THR A 411 2.88 10.64 21.47
C THR A 411 1.53 10.44 20.79
N GLY A 412 0.94 9.24 20.86
CA GLY A 412 -0.25 8.92 20.07
C GLY A 412 0.03 8.82 18.55
N LEU A 413 1.27 8.54 18.17
CA LEU A 413 1.71 8.25 16.80
C LEU A 413 2.13 6.78 16.71
N SER A 414 1.71 6.08 15.66
CA SER A 414 2.08 4.68 15.49
C SER A 414 3.59 4.50 15.24
N PRO A 415 4.22 3.47 15.83
CA PRO A 415 5.58 3.05 15.46
C PRO A 415 5.61 2.42 14.06
N GLU A 416 6.82 2.17 13.55
CA GLU A 416 7.02 1.47 12.28
C GLU A 416 6.49 0.03 12.29
N ILE A 417 6.64 -0.68 13.43
CA ILE A 417 6.26 -2.08 13.58
C ILE A 417 5.65 -2.29 14.96
N VAL A 418 4.56 -3.06 15.01
CA VAL A 418 3.95 -3.57 16.25
C VAL A 418 3.94 -5.09 16.28
N ILE A 419 3.87 -5.66 17.48
CA ILE A 419 3.61 -7.08 17.68
C ILE A 419 2.37 -7.22 18.54
N PHE A 420 1.34 -7.83 17.98
CA PHE A 420 0.07 -8.01 18.68
C PHE A 420 0.17 -9.10 19.74
N ASN A 421 -0.46 -8.82 20.87
CA ASN A 421 -0.63 -9.77 21.94
C ASN A 421 -1.89 -10.60 21.69
N THR A 422 -1.75 -11.92 21.67
CA THR A 422 -2.88 -12.86 21.53
C THR A 422 -3.16 -13.64 22.81
N GLN A 423 -2.48 -13.30 23.91
CA GLN A 423 -2.61 -13.96 25.21
C GLN A 423 -3.32 -13.03 26.21
N GLU A 424 -4.01 -13.61 27.20
CA GLU A 424 -4.69 -12.81 28.24
C GLU A 424 -3.70 -12.08 29.16
N ASP A 425 -2.46 -12.54 29.23
CA ASP A 425 -1.38 -11.89 29.96
C ASP A 425 -0.35 -11.25 29.03
N LYS A 426 0.52 -10.41 29.60
CA LYS A 426 1.61 -9.72 28.89
C LYS A 426 2.89 -10.56 28.83
N SER A 427 2.81 -11.88 28.93
CA SER A 427 3.98 -12.76 28.99
C SER A 427 4.68 -12.95 27.64
N SER A 428 4.00 -12.62 26.54
CA SER A 428 4.47 -12.74 25.16
C SER A 428 5.56 -11.74 24.77
N ALA A 429 5.76 -10.67 25.54
CA ALA A 429 6.72 -9.62 25.21
C ALA A 429 8.04 -9.71 26.01
N PRO A 430 9.17 -9.29 25.40
CA PRO A 430 10.39 -9.00 26.15
C PRO A 430 10.14 -7.99 27.27
N LYS A 431 10.84 -8.12 28.41
CA LYS A 431 10.71 -7.20 29.56
C LYS A 431 10.99 -5.73 29.22
N SER A 432 11.78 -5.47 28.18
CA SER A 432 12.14 -4.13 27.71
C SER A 432 11.15 -3.55 26.68
N ALA A 433 10.13 -4.30 26.28
CA ALA A 433 9.17 -3.85 25.29
C ALA A 433 8.29 -2.70 25.82
N THR A 434 7.97 -1.76 24.93
CA THR A 434 6.96 -0.74 25.22
C THR A 434 5.60 -1.32 24.90
N TRP A 435 4.67 -1.30 25.86
CA TRP A 435 3.30 -1.77 25.65
C TRP A 435 2.37 -0.63 25.23
N SER A 436 1.39 -0.94 24.39
CA SER A 436 0.22 -0.08 24.18
C SER A 436 -0.53 0.16 25.49
N SER A 437 -1.26 1.28 25.60
CA SER A 437 -2.01 1.65 26.81
C SER A 437 -3.08 0.63 27.17
N ASP A 438 -3.68 0.00 26.18
CA ASP A 438 -4.71 -1.03 26.34
C ASP A 438 -4.15 -2.46 26.46
N GLY A 439 -2.89 -2.66 26.06
CA GLY A 439 -2.21 -3.95 26.11
C GLY A 439 -2.38 -4.85 24.88
N ASP A 440 -3.03 -4.38 23.81
CA ASP A 440 -3.24 -5.16 22.58
C ASP A 440 -1.98 -5.40 21.76
N PHE A 441 -0.96 -4.55 21.89
CA PHE A 441 0.32 -4.74 21.21
C PHE A 441 1.50 -4.24 22.04
N PHE A 442 2.69 -4.70 21.66
CA PHE A 442 3.95 -4.16 22.15
C PHE A 442 4.88 -3.78 21.00
N ILE A 443 5.82 -2.90 21.30
CA ILE A 443 6.76 -2.30 20.37
C ILE A 443 8.17 -2.68 20.83
N LYS A 444 8.96 -3.28 19.93
CA LYS A 444 10.38 -3.54 20.20
C LYS A 444 11.16 -2.24 20.16
N HIS A 445 12.32 -2.21 20.83
CA HIS A 445 13.12 -0.99 20.96
C HIS A 445 13.48 -0.33 19.62
N ASN A 446 13.89 -1.13 18.64
CA ASN A 446 14.32 -0.64 17.33
C ASN A 446 13.15 -0.19 16.44
N ASP A 447 11.93 -0.55 16.80
CA ASP A 447 10.73 -0.31 16.00
C ASP A 447 9.98 0.94 16.48
N LEU A 448 10.45 1.60 17.54
CA LEU A 448 9.80 2.77 18.16
C LEU A 448 9.80 4.05 17.30
N HIS A 449 10.39 4.02 16.10
CA HIS A 449 10.47 5.18 15.23
C HIS A 449 9.17 5.41 14.45
N ASN A 450 8.90 6.66 14.07
CA ASN A 450 7.82 7.04 13.16
C ASN A 450 8.39 7.94 12.07
N LEU A 451 8.19 7.53 10.82
CA LEU A 451 8.77 8.19 9.65
C LEU A 451 7.79 9.13 8.93
N GLN A 452 6.72 9.58 9.59
CA GLN A 452 5.67 10.42 9.00
C GLN A 452 4.81 9.71 7.94
N ARG A 453 4.72 8.37 8.02
CA ARG A 453 4.05 7.51 7.04
C ARG A 453 2.53 7.74 6.91
N PRO A 454 1.93 7.44 5.74
CA PRO A 454 0.55 7.79 5.41
C PRO A 454 -0.50 6.70 5.62
N GLU A 455 -0.14 5.42 5.73
CA GLU A 455 -1.03 4.30 5.35
C GLU A 455 -2.31 4.23 6.21
N THR A 456 -2.24 4.67 7.47
CA THR A 456 -3.44 4.79 8.30
C THR A 456 -4.35 5.92 7.82
N VAL A 457 -3.83 7.12 7.56
CA VAL A 457 -4.66 8.26 7.10
C VAL A 457 -5.16 8.08 5.68
N GLU A 458 -4.45 7.31 4.84
CA GLU A 458 -4.95 6.82 3.55
C GLU A 458 -6.23 5.98 3.74
N THR A 459 -6.17 4.96 4.59
CA THR A 459 -7.32 4.09 4.89
C THR A 459 -8.51 4.87 5.43
N LEU A 460 -8.26 5.83 6.34
CA LEU A 460 -9.31 6.70 6.87
C LEU A 460 -9.95 7.57 5.79
N TYR A 461 -9.15 8.07 4.83
CA TYR A 461 -9.65 8.82 3.68
C TYR A 461 -10.60 7.98 2.82
N TYR A 462 -10.19 6.78 2.40
CA TYR A 462 -11.04 5.91 1.57
C TYR A 462 -12.34 5.57 2.28
N LEU A 463 -12.26 5.13 3.54
CA LEU A 463 -13.44 4.76 4.31
C LEU A 463 -14.37 5.96 4.53
N TYR A 464 -13.85 7.15 4.81
CA TYR A 464 -14.68 8.35 4.89
C TYR A 464 -15.39 8.65 3.57
N LYS A 465 -14.67 8.67 2.44
CA LYS A 465 -15.26 8.98 1.13
C LYS A 465 -16.30 7.94 0.71
N ILE A 466 -16.12 6.68 1.07
CA ILE A 466 -17.03 5.59 0.73
C ILE A 466 -18.26 5.58 1.66
N THR A 467 -18.05 5.62 2.97
CA THR A 467 -19.13 5.43 3.96
C THR A 467 -19.83 6.72 4.36
N GLY A 468 -19.13 7.86 4.30
CA GLY A 468 -19.56 9.13 4.86
C GLY A 468 -19.52 9.20 6.38
N ASP A 469 -18.93 8.21 7.07
CA ASP A 469 -18.87 8.16 8.53
C ASP A 469 -17.79 9.12 9.08
N ASN A 470 -18.22 10.12 9.83
CA ASN A 470 -17.34 11.14 10.38
C ASN A 470 -16.35 10.62 11.43
N LYS A 471 -16.53 9.40 11.97
CA LYS A 471 -15.56 8.82 12.92
C LYS A 471 -14.14 8.78 12.31
N TYR A 472 -14.03 8.49 11.02
CA TYR A 472 -12.73 8.43 10.32
C TYR A 472 -12.06 9.79 10.23
N ARG A 473 -12.85 10.88 10.13
CA ARG A 473 -12.33 12.24 10.20
C ARG A 473 -11.93 12.63 11.61
N GLU A 474 -12.67 12.22 12.63
CA GLU A 474 -12.24 12.48 14.02
C GLU A 474 -10.93 11.74 14.33
N TRP A 475 -10.81 10.48 13.92
CA TRP A 475 -9.57 9.71 14.03
C TRP A 475 -8.40 10.36 13.29
N GLY A 476 -8.62 10.78 12.04
CA GLY A 476 -7.59 11.47 11.26
C GLY A 476 -7.20 12.82 11.86
N TRP A 477 -8.13 13.52 12.51
CA TRP A 477 -7.84 14.79 13.18
C TRP A 477 -6.96 14.59 14.41
N GLU A 478 -7.26 13.57 15.22
CA GLU A 478 -6.41 13.21 16.37
C GLU A 478 -4.97 12.90 15.92
N ILE A 479 -4.83 12.09 14.86
CA ILE A 479 -3.52 11.75 14.29
C ILE A 479 -2.79 13.01 13.81
N PHE A 480 -3.48 13.90 13.09
CA PHE A 480 -2.91 15.17 12.63
C PHE A 480 -2.47 16.06 13.80
N GLU A 481 -3.27 16.20 14.85
CA GLU A 481 -2.90 16.98 16.03
C GLU A 481 -1.65 16.41 16.72
N ASN A 482 -1.53 15.08 16.78
CA ASN A 482 -0.34 14.42 17.33
C ASN A 482 0.89 14.65 16.44
N PHE A 483 0.76 14.59 15.11
CA PHE A 483 1.86 14.99 14.21
C PHE A 483 2.29 16.43 14.48
N VAL A 484 1.33 17.37 14.48
CA VAL A 484 1.62 18.79 14.69
C VAL A 484 2.29 19.04 16.03
N LYS A 485 1.87 18.33 17.07
CA LYS A 485 2.40 18.51 18.42
C LYS A 485 3.80 17.94 18.60
N TRP A 486 4.05 16.73 18.09
CA TRP A 486 5.24 15.97 18.47
C TRP A 486 6.35 16.01 17.43
N THR A 487 6.01 16.20 16.16
CA THR A 487 7.01 16.27 15.06
C THR A 487 7.45 17.70 14.76
N SER A 488 6.77 18.71 15.33
CA SER A 488 7.11 20.10 15.05
C SER A 488 8.45 20.52 15.66
N VAL A 489 9.27 21.23 14.89
CA VAL A 489 10.53 21.83 15.32
C VAL A 489 10.58 23.32 14.93
N GLY A 490 11.34 24.10 15.70
CA GLY A 490 11.42 25.55 15.53
C GLY A 490 10.50 26.35 16.48
N ASN A 491 10.62 27.67 16.43
CA ASN A 491 9.89 28.58 17.32
C ASN A 491 9.02 29.56 16.52
N GLY A 492 7.89 29.98 17.11
CA GLY A 492 7.03 31.04 16.56
C GLY A 492 6.46 30.68 15.18
N ASN A 493 6.70 31.54 14.20
CA ASN A 493 6.16 31.41 12.83
C ASN A 493 7.05 30.56 11.89
N GLN A 494 8.07 29.86 12.41
CA GLN A 494 8.99 29.02 11.62
C GLN A 494 8.91 27.57 12.09
N LYS A 495 7.70 27.00 12.02
CA LYS A 495 7.45 25.59 12.28
C LYS A 495 7.86 24.75 11.08
N ARG A 496 8.30 23.53 11.40
CA ARG A 496 8.87 22.51 10.52
C ARG A 496 8.52 21.15 11.10
N TYR A 497 8.57 20.08 10.32
CA TYR A 497 8.13 18.76 10.76
C TYR A 497 9.17 17.70 10.38
N THR A 498 9.54 16.84 11.33
CA THR A 498 10.60 15.83 11.17
C THR A 498 10.19 14.49 11.78
N VAL A 499 10.85 13.41 11.37
CA VAL A 499 10.66 12.05 11.90
C VAL A 499 10.96 11.90 13.40
N LEU A 500 10.36 10.89 14.05
CA LEU A 500 10.53 10.62 15.50
C LEU A 500 11.26 9.30 15.80
N LYS A 501 12.16 9.32 16.79
CA LYS A 501 12.95 8.16 17.25
C LYS A 501 12.10 7.16 17.97
N ASN A 502 11.18 7.74 18.73
CA ASN A 502 10.61 7.08 19.86
C ASN A 502 9.24 7.69 20.13
N VAL A 503 8.22 7.03 19.58
CA VAL A 503 6.82 7.38 19.78
C VAL A 503 6.37 7.20 21.23
N SER A 504 7.09 6.42 22.05
CA SER A 504 6.70 6.14 23.43
C SER A 504 7.09 7.20 24.45
N LYS A 505 7.91 8.18 24.06
CA LYS A 505 8.43 9.23 24.94
C LYS A 505 7.86 10.60 24.56
N LYS A 506 7.45 11.35 25.58
CA LYS A 506 7.00 12.76 25.45
C LYS A 506 8.14 13.77 25.41
N SER A 507 9.36 13.37 25.77
CA SER A 507 10.57 14.21 25.71
C SER A 507 11.09 14.30 24.29
N ASP A 508 11.78 15.39 23.94
CA ASP A 508 12.29 15.72 22.60
C ASP A 508 12.78 14.49 21.80
N ALA A 509 11.89 13.94 20.99
CA ALA A 509 11.93 12.56 20.49
C ALA A 509 12.43 12.48 19.05
N ARG A 510 13.28 13.41 18.60
CA ARG A 510 13.77 13.45 17.21
C ARG A 510 14.65 12.22 16.95
N PHE A 511 14.30 11.39 15.95
CA PHE A 511 15.08 10.21 15.52
C PHE A 511 16.38 10.61 14.89
N ASP A 512 16.17 11.56 14.01
CA ASP A 512 16.93 11.84 12.84
C ASP A 512 16.35 13.14 12.32
N ASP A 513 17.17 13.82 11.57
CA ASP A 513 16.88 15.11 11.01
C ASP A 513 16.41 14.88 9.58
N ASN A 514 15.19 14.40 9.35
CA ASN A 514 14.70 14.10 8.01
C ASN A 514 13.21 14.44 7.86
N MET A 515 12.84 14.96 6.69
CA MET A 515 11.46 15.04 6.22
C MET A 515 11.34 14.17 4.98
N GLU A 516 10.61 13.06 5.11
CA GLU A 516 10.33 12.18 3.97
C GLU A 516 9.46 12.91 2.95
N SER A 517 9.67 12.67 1.65
CA SER A 517 8.89 13.35 0.60
C SER A 517 7.39 13.02 0.70
N PHE A 518 7.05 11.78 1.07
CA PHE A 518 5.68 11.32 1.30
C PHE A 518 4.95 12.01 2.46
N TRP A 519 5.64 12.75 3.35
CA TRP A 519 4.96 13.64 4.28
C TRP A 519 4.10 14.66 3.51
N LEU A 520 4.65 15.20 2.43
CA LEU A 520 3.99 16.17 1.55
C LEU A 520 3.13 15.49 0.47
N ALA A 521 3.64 14.41 -0.11
CA ALA A 521 2.97 13.72 -1.21
C ALA A 521 1.75 12.92 -0.75
N GLU A 522 1.80 12.31 0.43
CA GLU A 522 0.79 11.34 0.86
C GLU A 522 0.09 11.75 2.15
N THR A 523 0.83 11.88 3.25
CA THR A 523 0.25 12.05 4.59
C THR A 523 -0.60 13.32 4.68
N LEU A 524 -0.06 14.46 4.24
CA LEU A 524 -0.81 15.73 4.20
C LEU A 524 -1.85 15.77 3.08
N LYS A 525 -1.64 15.06 1.96
CA LYS A 525 -2.62 14.96 0.87
C LYS A 525 -3.88 14.21 1.33
N TYR A 526 -3.73 13.02 1.90
CA TYR A 526 -4.85 12.23 2.40
C TYR A 526 -5.55 12.91 3.58
N LEU A 527 -4.84 13.56 4.50
CA LEU A 527 -5.46 14.36 5.56
C LEU A 527 -6.25 15.55 5.01
N TYR A 528 -5.73 16.23 3.98
CA TYR A 528 -6.44 17.34 3.34
C TYR A 528 -7.72 16.85 2.66
N LEU A 529 -7.63 15.77 1.88
CA LEU A 529 -8.77 15.15 1.20
C LEU A 529 -9.80 14.57 2.17
N LEU A 530 -9.34 14.02 3.30
CA LEU A 530 -10.19 13.50 4.37
C LEU A 530 -11.09 14.61 4.92
N PHE A 531 -10.55 15.79 5.21
CA PHE A 531 -11.33 16.93 5.72
C PHE A 531 -12.03 17.75 4.64
N ASP A 532 -11.91 17.37 3.37
CA ASP A 532 -12.53 18.10 2.28
C ASP A 532 -14.00 17.69 2.07
N ASP A 533 -14.89 18.66 2.32
CA ASP A 533 -16.33 18.60 2.02
C ASP A 533 -16.63 18.99 0.56
N GLU A 534 -15.66 19.53 -0.16
CA GLU A 534 -15.85 19.95 -1.55
C GLU A 534 -15.83 18.71 -2.46
N ASN A 535 -16.88 18.54 -3.25
CA ASN A 535 -16.89 17.55 -4.33
C ASN A 535 -16.06 18.08 -5.50
N ASN A 536 -14.74 17.98 -5.39
CA ASN A 536 -13.84 18.26 -6.51
C ASN A 536 -13.85 17.05 -7.46
N GLU A 537 -14.54 17.19 -8.60
CA GLU A 537 -14.67 16.13 -9.61
C GLU A 537 -13.30 15.59 -10.07
N LYS A 538 -12.26 16.42 -10.13
CA LYS A 538 -10.90 15.97 -10.52
C LYS A 538 -10.24 15.00 -9.54
N TRP A 539 -10.73 14.94 -8.30
CA TRP A 539 -10.21 14.10 -7.21
C TRP A 539 -11.24 13.06 -6.73
N SER A 540 -12.22 12.79 -7.58
CA SER A 540 -13.28 11.81 -7.36
C SER A 540 -12.75 10.39 -7.51
N LEU A 541 -12.97 9.54 -6.50
CA LEU A 541 -12.62 8.10 -6.57
C LEU A 541 -13.36 7.34 -7.69
N LYS A 542 -14.35 7.97 -8.33
CA LYS A 542 -15.00 7.43 -9.54
C LYS A 542 -14.13 7.55 -10.78
N ASP A 543 -13.29 8.57 -10.84
CA ASP A 543 -12.58 9.00 -12.05
C ASP A 543 -11.06 8.83 -11.94
N ILE A 544 -10.53 8.76 -10.72
CA ILE A 544 -9.10 8.57 -10.44
C ILE A 544 -8.83 7.29 -9.65
N ILE A 545 -7.58 6.83 -9.76
CA ILE A 545 -6.95 5.85 -8.89
C ILE A 545 -5.60 6.43 -8.46
N PHE A 546 -5.38 6.50 -7.15
CA PHE A 546 -4.09 6.87 -6.61
C PHE A 546 -3.08 5.74 -6.84
N ASN A 547 -1.87 6.04 -7.30
CA ASN A 547 -0.78 5.07 -7.25
C ASN A 547 -0.33 4.84 -5.77
N THR A 548 0.72 4.04 -5.54
CA THR A 548 1.18 3.73 -4.17
C THR A 548 1.92 4.88 -3.46
N GLU A 549 2.16 6.02 -4.14
CA GLU A 549 2.71 7.25 -3.53
C GLU A 549 1.67 8.40 -3.59
N ALA A 550 0.38 8.03 -3.49
CA ALA A 550 -0.76 8.94 -3.51
C ALA A 550 -0.86 9.89 -4.72
N HIS A 551 -0.27 9.56 -5.87
CA HIS A 551 -0.42 10.33 -7.10
C HIS A 551 -1.69 9.90 -7.86
N PRO A 552 -2.69 10.78 -8.06
CA PRO A 552 -3.89 10.43 -8.82
C PRO A 552 -3.59 10.23 -10.30
N LEU A 553 -3.92 9.04 -10.80
CA LEU A 553 -3.91 8.70 -12.22
C LEU A 553 -5.36 8.49 -12.70
N PRO A 554 -5.69 8.78 -13.97
CA PRO A 554 -7.05 8.58 -14.46
C PRO A 554 -7.42 7.11 -14.56
N LYS A 555 -8.69 6.80 -14.32
CA LYS A 555 -9.29 5.57 -14.85
C LYS A 555 -9.43 5.72 -16.36
N MET A 556 -8.85 4.76 -17.09
CA MET A 556 -8.83 4.73 -18.55
C MET A 556 -9.90 3.80 -19.12
N GLY A 557 -10.29 2.79 -18.34
CA GLY A 557 -11.14 1.68 -18.79
C GLY A 557 -10.46 0.85 -19.88
N LEU A 558 -11.24 -0.01 -20.54
CA LEU A 558 -10.74 -0.76 -21.71
C LEU A 558 -10.38 0.22 -22.84
N GLY A 559 -9.11 0.21 -23.23
CA GLY A 559 -8.54 1.21 -24.12
C GLY A 559 -7.82 0.63 -25.33
N ARG A 560 -6.79 1.35 -25.78
CA ARG A 560 -5.94 0.96 -26.92
C ARG A 560 -5.12 -0.32 -26.65
N PHE A 561 -4.81 -0.56 -25.39
CA PHE A 561 -4.00 -1.67 -24.94
C PHE A 561 -4.82 -2.55 -23.99
N GLU A 562 -4.55 -3.84 -24.02
CA GLU A 562 -5.18 -4.86 -23.18
C GLU A 562 -4.15 -5.94 -22.84
N THR A 563 -4.41 -6.67 -21.77
CA THR A 563 -3.50 -7.68 -21.24
C THR A 563 -3.32 -8.83 -22.22
N GLY A 564 -2.07 -9.04 -22.65
CA GLY A 564 -1.72 -10.05 -23.65
C GLY A 564 -1.53 -11.48 -23.12
N TRP A 565 -1.87 -11.76 -21.85
CA TRP A 565 -1.67 -13.07 -21.21
C TRP A 565 -2.91 -13.55 -20.45
N SER A 566 -3.00 -14.86 -20.22
CA SER A 566 -4.11 -15.51 -19.53
C SER A 566 -3.61 -16.37 -18.37
N ARG A 567 -4.42 -16.50 -17.31
CA ARG A 567 -4.11 -17.36 -16.17
C ARG A 567 -4.12 -18.84 -16.55
N ASN A 568 -3.11 -19.60 -16.15
CA ASN A 568 -3.08 -21.04 -16.37
C ASN A 568 -3.90 -21.78 -15.29
N GLY A 569 -5.17 -22.06 -15.60
CA GLY A 569 -6.03 -22.96 -14.83
C GLY A 569 -6.82 -22.30 -13.69
N GLY A 570 -8.06 -21.94 -13.99
CA GLY A 570 -9.18 -21.79 -13.06
C GLY A 570 -10.44 -22.35 -13.74
N SER A 571 -11.32 -23.01 -13.00
CA SER A 571 -12.39 -23.84 -13.56
C SER A 571 -13.29 -23.15 -14.59
N ALA A 572 -13.16 -23.51 -15.86
CA ALA A 572 -14.27 -23.64 -16.79
C ALA A 572 -13.89 -24.73 -17.79
N LYS A 573 -14.71 -25.79 -17.84
CA LYS A 573 -14.74 -26.67 -19.00
C LYS A 573 -15.11 -25.78 -20.19
N ASP A 574 -14.18 -25.58 -21.11
CA ASP A 574 -14.43 -25.74 -22.54
C ASP A 574 -13.10 -25.83 -23.28
N GLY A 575 -13.04 -26.82 -24.17
CA GLY A 575 -11.81 -27.29 -24.76
C GLY A 575 -11.26 -26.41 -25.88
N ALA A 576 -9.95 -26.58 -26.07
CA ALA A 576 -9.14 -26.19 -27.22
C ALA A 576 -8.66 -24.74 -27.27
N SER A 577 -7.43 -24.51 -26.77
CA SER A 577 -6.49 -23.66 -27.49
C SER A 577 -5.15 -24.38 -27.65
N LYS A 578 -4.74 -24.52 -28.91
CA LYS A 578 -3.36 -24.85 -29.30
C LYS A 578 -2.62 -23.53 -29.44
N GLY A 579 -1.43 -23.46 -28.86
CA GLY A 579 -0.53 -22.33 -28.99
C GLY A 579 -0.20 -22.00 -30.45
N GLY A 580 0.01 -20.71 -30.68
CA GLY A 580 0.46 -20.17 -31.95
C GLY A 580 0.60 -18.65 -31.87
N ILE A 581 1.80 -18.19 -31.54
CA ILE A 581 2.21 -16.79 -31.74
C ILE A 581 2.14 -16.53 -33.25
N ALA A 582 1.28 -15.61 -33.68
CA ALA A 582 1.25 -15.12 -35.04
C ALA A 582 1.21 -13.59 -35.04
N LEU A 583 2.39 -12.99 -35.17
CA LEU A 583 2.55 -11.65 -35.71
C LEU A 583 2.07 -11.67 -37.18
N LYS A 584 1.11 -10.81 -37.54
CA LYS A 584 0.90 -10.42 -38.93
C LYS A 584 0.66 -8.94 -39.06
N GLY A 585 1.58 -8.29 -39.78
CA GLY A 585 1.46 -6.94 -40.27
C GLY A 585 0.50 -6.80 -41.45
N ASN A 586 0.18 -5.53 -41.73
CA ASN A 586 -0.63 -5.00 -42.81
C ASN A 586 -0.38 -5.66 -44.18
N THR A 587 -1.44 -5.94 -44.95
CA THR A 587 -1.77 -5.23 -46.20
C THR A 587 -3.23 -5.51 -46.61
N VAL A 588 -3.86 -4.48 -47.17
CA VAL A 588 -5.24 -4.41 -47.69
C VAL A 588 -5.43 -5.27 -48.94
N GLU A 589 -6.54 -6.01 -49.04
CA GLU A 589 -7.28 -6.13 -50.30
C GLU A 589 -8.77 -6.41 -50.03
N ARG A 590 -9.61 -5.68 -50.77
CA ARG A 590 -11.05 -5.56 -50.65
C ARG A 590 -11.66 -6.45 -51.73
N VAL A 591 -12.47 -7.44 -51.36
CA VAL A 591 -13.36 -8.14 -52.29
C VAL A 591 -14.75 -8.22 -51.66
N GLN A 592 -15.74 -7.74 -52.40
CA GLN A 592 -17.18 -7.76 -52.11
C GLN A 592 -17.81 -9.09 -52.54
N GLU A 593 -19.08 -9.27 -52.13
CA GLU A 593 -20.08 -10.30 -52.48
C GLU A 593 -20.19 -11.45 -51.46
N GLU A 594 -21.36 -11.86 -50.96
CA GLU A 594 -22.76 -11.41 -51.09
C GLU A 594 -23.55 -12.07 -49.94
N GLU A 595 -24.67 -11.46 -49.55
CA GLU A 595 -25.60 -11.95 -48.53
C GLU A 595 -26.34 -13.23 -48.96
N SER A 596 -26.59 -14.15 -48.03
CA SER A 596 -27.75 -15.05 -48.10
C SER A 596 -28.43 -15.17 -46.75
N ILE A 597 -29.63 -14.59 -46.68
CA ILE A 597 -30.61 -14.70 -45.62
C ILE A 597 -31.22 -16.11 -45.64
N VAL A 598 -31.13 -16.86 -44.53
CA VAL A 598 -32.15 -17.86 -44.17
C VAL A 598 -32.47 -17.73 -42.68
N ASN A 599 -33.73 -17.42 -42.47
CA ASN A 599 -34.46 -17.33 -41.21
C ASN A 599 -34.84 -18.76 -40.79
N ASP A 600 -34.62 -19.18 -39.54
CA ASP A 600 -35.62 -20.05 -38.91
C ASP A 600 -35.54 -20.12 -37.38
N LYS A 601 -36.75 -19.99 -36.82
CA LYS A 601 -37.13 -20.17 -35.42
C LYS A 601 -37.07 -21.65 -35.06
N HIS A 602 -36.26 -22.07 -34.09
CA HIS A 602 -36.53 -23.25 -33.24
C HIS A 602 -35.43 -23.47 -32.20
N ILE A 603 -35.37 -22.64 -31.15
CA ILE A 603 -34.76 -23.02 -29.87
C ILE A 603 -35.61 -22.42 -28.75
N GLU A 604 -36.83 -22.93 -28.62
CA GLU A 604 -37.72 -22.64 -27.49
C GLU A 604 -38.63 -23.84 -27.27
N GLU A 605 -38.06 -25.02 -26.99
CA GLU A 605 -38.85 -26.20 -26.60
C GLU A 605 -38.05 -27.32 -25.89
N THR A 606 -37.02 -27.00 -25.10
CA THR A 606 -36.31 -28.05 -24.33
C THR A 606 -35.83 -27.61 -22.94
N THR A 607 -36.49 -26.61 -22.35
CA THR A 607 -36.19 -26.16 -20.98
C THR A 607 -37.34 -26.45 -20.00
N ASP A 608 -38.51 -26.85 -20.49
CA ASP A 608 -39.70 -27.11 -19.66
C ASP A 608 -39.95 -28.58 -19.30
N LYS A 609 -39.06 -29.51 -19.69
CA LYS A 609 -39.16 -30.94 -19.31
C LYS A 609 -38.20 -31.40 -18.22
N ILE A 610 -37.40 -30.49 -17.64
CA ILE A 610 -36.44 -30.81 -16.56
C ILE A 610 -36.92 -30.27 -15.19
N LYS A 611 -37.89 -29.34 -15.17
CA LYS A 611 -38.43 -28.76 -13.92
C LYS A 611 -39.57 -29.58 -13.28
N GLU A 612 -39.95 -30.70 -13.86
CA GLU A 612 -41.08 -31.53 -13.39
C GLU A 612 -40.68 -32.89 -12.80
N LYS A 613 -39.40 -33.08 -12.41
CA LYS A 613 -38.91 -34.35 -11.83
C LYS A 613 -38.18 -34.25 -10.48
N LEU A 614 -38.29 -33.14 -9.76
CA LEU A 614 -37.68 -32.97 -8.43
C LEU A 614 -38.63 -32.38 -7.38
N LYS A 615 -39.88 -32.84 -7.38
CA LYS A 615 -40.81 -32.64 -6.26
C LYS A 615 -41.57 -33.94 -6.01
N GLU A 616 -41.15 -34.68 -5.00
CA GLU A 616 -41.90 -35.66 -4.20
C GLU A 616 -40.88 -36.39 -3.32
N ASP A 617 -40.66 -35.87 -2.11
CA ASP A 617 -40.90 -36.63 -0.87
C ASP A 617 -40.72 -35.72 0.36
N ASP A 618 -41.86 -35.56 1.04
CA ASP A 618 -42.10 -34.93 2.35
C ASP A 618 -41.19 -35.54 3.45
N GLY A 619 -40.92 -34.93 4.61
CA GLY A 619 -41.53 -33.83 5.33
C GLY A 619 -41.46 -34.11 6.84
N ASN A 620 -41.52 -33.03 7.63
CA ASN A 620 -41.93 -32.94 9.03
C ASN A 620 -40.90 -33.16 10.17
N SER A 621 -40.54 -32.08 10.88
CA SER A 621 -41.05 -31.78 12.24
C SER A 621 -40.42 -30.52 12.87
N ASP A 622 -41.28 -29.58 13.24
CA ASP A 622 -41.34 -28.69 14.41
C ASP A 622 -40.13 -27.94 15.02
N PHE A 623 -40.49 -26.73 15.46
CA PHE A 623 -39.76 -25.66 16.15
C PHE A 623 -38.89 -26.09 17.34
N GLU A 624 -37.73 -25.44 17.50
CA GLU A 624 -37.35 -24.76 18.75
C GLU A 624 -36.29 -23.67 18.50
N GLU A 625 -36.44 -22.58 19.24
CA GLU A 625 -35.60 -21.38 19.33
C GLU A 625 -34.55 -21.58 20.45
N PHE A 626 -33.36 -20.98 20.31
CA PHE A 626 -32.19 -20.81 21.22
C PHE A 626 -30.90 -21.29 20.51
N ASP A 627 -29.69 -20.78 20.67
CA ASP A 627 -29.02 -19.62 21.27
C ASP A 627 -27.53 -19.87 20.96
N SER A 628 -26.75 -18.80 20.94
CA SER A 628 -25.30 -18.75 20.82
C SER A 628 -24.53 -19.87 21.54
N THR A 629 -23.63 -20.56 20.82
CA THR A 629 -22.27 -20.93 21.29
C THR A 629 -21.43 -21.61 20.19
N ASN A 630 -20.26 -20.99 19.93
CA ASN A 630 -18.94 -21.54 19.58
C ASN A 630 -18.81 -22.97 18.97
N PRO A 631 -18.43 -23.12 17.68
CA PRO A 631 -18.16 -24.43 17.06
C PRO A 631 -16.65 -24.76 17.07
N TYR A 632 -16.15 -25.25 18.20
CA TYR A 632 -14.85 -25.93 18.28
C TYR A 632 -14.96 -27.10 19.27
N ASP A 633 -15.66 -28.18 18.91
CA ASP A 633 -15.49 -29.47 19.63
C ASP A 633 -16.07 -30.72 18.93
N GLU A 634 -16.06 -30.80 17.59
CA GLU A 634 -16.55 -32.00 16.88
C GLU A 634 -15.61 -32.60 15.82
N PHE A 635 -14.29 -32.42 15.98
CA PHE A 635 -13.27 -33.02 15.11
C PHE A 635 -12.31 -33.99 15.81
N LYS A 636 -12.74 -34.60 16.92
CA LYS A 636 -12.05 -35.73 17.57
C LYS A 636 -13.00 -36.89 17.85
N LYS A 637 -13.48 -37.54 16.79
CA LYS A 637 -13.97 -38.93 16.82
C LYS A 637 -14.06 -39.43 15.38
N HIS A 638 -13.02 -40.12 14.94
CA HIS A 638 -12.96 -41.18 13.93
C HIS A 638 -11.69 -41.09 13.08
N GLY A 639 -10.93 -42.20 13.05
CA GLY A 639 -9.97 -42.49 11.98
C GLY A 639 -8.50 -42.44 12.37
N GLY A 640 -8.03 -43.44 13.11
CA GLY A 640 -6.62 -43.83 13.04
C GLY A 640 -6.35 -44.59 11.73
N PHE A 641 -5.15 -44.43 11.16
CA PHE A 641 -4.56 -45.42 10.26
C PHE A 641 -3.04 -45.45 10.36
N GLU A 642 -2.54 -46.67 10.21
CA GLU A 642 -1.23 -47.20 10.61
C GLU A 642 -0.06 -46.77 9.72
N LYS A 643 1.12 -46.74 10.34
CA LYS A 643 2.43 -46.70 9.67
C LYS A 643 2.67 -47.96 8.84
N LYS A 644 2.97 -47.81 7.55
CA LYS A 644 3.68 -48.82 6.76
C LYS A 644 5.13 -48.40 6.51
N LYS A 645 6.06 -49.22 7.00
CA LYS A 645 7.45 -49.30 6.55
C LYS A 645 7.50 -49.90 5.15
N THR A 646 8.41 -49.40 4.30
CA THR A 646 8.96 -50.17 3.18
C THR A 646 10.46 -49.92 3.09
N ASP A 647 11.21 -51.00 3.29
CA ASP A 647 12.61 -51.19 2.93
C ASP A 647 12.74 -51.48 1.43
N SER A 648 13.74 -50.88 0.80
CA SER A 648 14.50 -51.41 -0.35
C SER A 648 15.63 -50.41 -0.61
N GLY A 649 16.92 -50.72 -0.69
CA GLY A 649 17.57 -51.94 -1.16
C GLY A 649 18.61 -51.50 -2.20
N LYS A 650 19.87 -51.43 -1.78
CA LYS A 650 21.06 -51.00 -2.56
C LYS A 650 21.26 -51.73 -3.88
N LYS A 651 21.91 -51.06 -4.83
CA LYS A 651 22.88 -51.66 -5.76
C LYS A 651 24.07 -50.72 -5.97
N ASP A 652 25.24 -51.19 -5.55
CA ASP A 652 26.56 -50.62 -5.78
C ASP A 652 27.06 -50.97 -7.20
N GLN A 653 27.88 -50.09 -7.79
CA GLN A 653 28.98 -50.49 -8.66
C GLN A 653 30.16 -49.52 -8.52
N GLU A 654 31.33 -50.12 -8.33
CA GLU A 654 32.62 -49.63 -7.82
C GLU A 654 33.34 -48.64 -8.74
N LEU A 655 34.31 -47.89 -8.18
CA LEU A 655 35.72 -47.91 -8.61
C LEU A 655 36.64 -47.14 -7.62
N VAL A 656 37.44 -47.93 -6.90
CA VAL A 656 38.86 -47.76 -6.50
C VAL A 656 39.27 -46.68 -5.49
N ASP A 657 39.60 -47.19 -4.30
CA ASP A 657 40.38 -46.58 -3.22
C ASP A 657 41.79 -46.12 -3.63
N PHE A 658 42.19 -44.97 -3.08
CA PHE A 658 43.56 -44.75 -2.63
C PHE A 658 43.52 -44.24 -1.18
N ASN A 659 43.91 -45.12 -0.25
CA ASN A 659 44.12 -44.80 1.15
C ASN A 659 45.36 -43.91 1.34
N PHE A 660 45.18 -42.85 2.13
CA PHE A 660 46.19 -42.36 3.07
C PHE A 660 45.47 -42.13 4.39
N ASP A 661 45.55 -43.12 5.28
CA ASP A 661 45.35 -42.92 6.70
C ASP A 661 46.66 -42.42 7.33
N ASP A 662 46.50 -41.82 8.51
CA ASP A 662 47.50 -41.57 9.55
C ASP A 662 48.17 -40.18 9.57
N ASP A 663 47.42 -39.16 10.02
CA ASP A 663 48.00 -38.04 10.82
C ASP A 663 46.99 -37.11 11.54
N SER A 664 45.67 -37.34 11.46
CA SER A 664 44.68 -36.42 12.07
C SER A 664 44.31 -36.73 13.54
N THR A 665 44.74 -37.87 14.09
CA THR A 665 44.36 -38.30 15.46
C THR A 665 45.40 -37.98 16.54
N LYS A 666 46.45 -37.21 16.23
CA LYS A 666 47.45 -36.73 17.20
C LYS A 666 47.51 -35.22 17.42
N LEU A 667 46.60 -34.44 16.82
CA LEU A 667 46.58 -32.98 17.01
C LEU A 667 45.62 -32.46 18.09
N ASN A 668 44.88 -33.36 18.74
CA ASN A 668 43.92 -33.00 19.79
C ASN A 668 44.46 -33.13 21.23
N SER A 669 45.76 -33.31 21.43
CA SER A 669 46.33 -33.42 22.80
C SER A 669 47.32 -32.33 23.22
N ASP A 670 47.78 -31.45 22.32
CA ASP A 670 48.90 -30.54 22.65
C ASP A 670 48.59 -29.04 22.43
N LEU A 671 47.32 -28.65 22.29
CA LEU A 671 46.92 -27.24 22.09
C LEU A 671 46.64 -26.45 23.38
N ASP A 672 46.89 -27.05 24.56
CA ASP A 672 46.81 -26.39 25.87
C ASP A 672 48.21 -25.92 26.35
N SER A 673 48.85 -24.98 25.64
CA SER A 673 49.80 -24.03 26.26
C SER A 673 50.32 -22.99 25.25
N ASP A 674 49.97 -21.72 25.49
CA ASP A 674 50.48 -20.48 24.88
C ASP A 674 49.92 -20.04 23.49
N PRO A 675 48.94 -19.11 23.48
CA PRO A 675 48.27 -18.62 22.26
C PRO A 675 49.07 -17.66 21.37
N GLN A 676 50.23 -17.15 21.80
CA GLN A 676 50.97 -16.16 20.99
C GLN A 676 51.92 -16.79 19.97
N LEU A 677 52.41 -18.01 20.20
CA LEU A 677 53.37 -18.67 19.30
C LEU A 677 52.72 -19.38 18.09
N SER A 678 51.38 -19.50 18.08
CA SER A 678 50.62 -20.19 17.01
C SER A 678 50.25 -19.27 15.83
N LYS A 679 50.15 -17.95 16.06
CA LYS A 679 49.73 -16.99 15.04
C LYS A 679 50.82 -16.69 14.00
N GLU A 680 52.08 -16.65 14.42
CA GLU A 680 53.21 -16.33 13.54
C GLU A 680 53.50 -17.46 12.54
N LYS A 681 53.42 -18.72 13.00
CA LYS A 681 53.58 -19.90 12.13
C LYS A 681 52.42 -20.12 11.16
N ALA A 682 51.21 -19.71 11.53
CA ALA A 682 50.04 -19.75 10.64
C ALA A 682 50.12 -18.68 9.53
N LEU A 683 50.64 -17.50 9.87
CA LEU A 683 50.82 -16.40 8.93
C LEU A 683 51.91 -16.69 7.90
N ASP A 684 53.02 -17.31 8.31
CA ASP A 684 54.11 -17.69 7.40
C ASP A 684 53.68 -18.80 6.42
N LYS A 685 52.90 -19.78 6.88
CA LYS A 685 52.34 -20.83 6.00
C LYS A 685 51.31 -20.28 5.01
N SER A 686 50.52 -19.28 5.42
CA SER A 686 49.56 -18.59 4.55
C SER A 686 50.27 -17.80 3.44
N LYS A 687 51.38 -17.12 3.77
CA LYS A 687 52.22 -16.41 2.78
C LYS A 687 52.88 -17.36 1.79
N GLU A 688 53.38 -18.50 2.24
CA GLU A 688 53.99 -19.52 1.36
C GLU A 688 52.98 -20.10 0.35
N VAL A 689 51.72 -20.29 0.77
CA VAL A 689 50.63 -20.75 -0.10
C VAL A 689 50.22 -19.67 -1.11
N ALA A 690 50.13 -18.42 -0.67
CA ALA A 690 49.80 -17.29 -1.54
C ALA A 690 50.86 -17.05 -2.64
N GLU A 691 52.15 -17.19 -2.32
CA GLU A 691 53.22 -17.08 -3.33
C GLU A 691 53.20 -18.23 -4.35
N LYS A 692 52.86 -19.45 -3.92
CA LYS A 692 52.70 -20.61 -4.81
C LYS A 692 51.51 -20.49 -5.76
N ILE A 693 50.42 -19.83 -5.33
CA ILE A 693 49.26 -19.53 -6.17
C ILE A 693 49.60 -18.44 -7.19
N LYS A 694 50.33 -17.40 -6.77
CA LYS A 694 50.77 -16.29 -7.65
C LYS A 694 51.75 -16.76 -8.73
N ALA A 695 52.60 -17.74 -8.42
CA ALA A 695 53.56 -18.31 -9.36
C ALA A 695 52.94 -19.22 -10.45
N LYS A 696 51.68 -19.64 -10.30
CA LYS A 696 50.99 -20.56 -11.24
C LYS A 696 50.00 -19.91 -12.21
N GLY A 697 49.69 -18.62 -12.03
CA GLY A 697 48.91 -17.86 -13.03
C GLY A 697 47.48 -18.35 -13.30
N GLU A 698 46.85 -19.07 -12.37
CA GLU A 698 45.48 -19.58 -12.51
C GLU A 698 44.53 -18.84 -11.54
N GLN A 699 43.40 -18.34 -12.05
CA GLN A 699 42.31 -17.82 -11.21
C GLN A 699 41.44 -18.98 -10.67
N PRO A 700 41.06 -18.98 -9.38
CA PRO A 700 40.28 -20.07 -8.82
C PRO A 700 38.79 -19.98 -9.23
N GLN A 701 38.28 -21.05 -9.84
CA GLN A 701 36.83 -21.32 -9.91
C GLN A 701 36.38 -21.99 -8.60
N ALA A 702 35.42 -21.40 -7.91
CA ALA A 702 34.83 -21.99 -6.71
C ALA A 702 33.66 -22.93 -7.07
N LYS A 703 33.78 -24.21 -6.70
CA LYS A 703 32.67 -25.15 -6.55
C LYS A 703 32.29 -25.24 -5.07
N GLY A 704 31.02 -25.02 -4.76
CA GLY A 704 30.28 -25.62 -3.63
C GLY A 704 30.68 -25.25 -2.19
N SER A 705 29.67 -24.81 -1.43
CA SER A 705 29.69 -24.44 0.00
C SER A 705 30.75 -23.40 0.40
N VAL A 706 30.37 -22.13 0.37
CA VAL A 706 31.25 -21.03 0.77
C VAL A 706 31.11 -20.81 2.28
N ALA A 707 32.13 -21.25 3.03
CA ALA A 707 32.45 -20.66 4.33
C ALA A 707 32.65 -19.14 4.13
N LYS A 708 32.15 -18.32 5.06
CA LYS A 708 32.27 -16.85 4.98
C LYS A 708 33.71 -16.45 4.58
N PRO A 709 33.88 -15.51 3.63
CA PRO A 709 35.17 -14.95 3.28
C PRO A 709 36.03 -14.64 4.53
N LEU A 710 37.30 -15.02 4.51
CA LEU A 710 38.23 -14.84 5.64
C LEU A 710 38.34 -13.37 6.12
N ASN A 711 38.09 -12.41 5.23
CA ASN A 711 38.04 -10.98 5.56
C ASN A 711 36.76 -10.62 6.34
N GLU A 712 35.60 -11.17 5.98
CA GLU A 712 34.35 -10.95 6.73
C GLU A 712 34.41 -11.56 8.14
N GLN A 713 35.01 -12.74 8.29
CA GLN A 713 35.21 -13.34 9.62
C GLN A 713 36.19 -12.52 10.47
N ALA A 714 37.22 -11.93 9.87
CA ALA A 714 38.17 -11.08 10.57
C ALA A 714 37.54 -9.74 10.99
N ILE A 715 36.67 -9.17 10.14
CA ILE A 715 35.90 -7.95 10.44
C ILE A 715 34.91 -8.22 11.58
N GLU A 716 34.16 -9.32 11.54
CA GLU A 716 33.21 -9.69 12.61
C GLU A 716 33.92 -9.87 13.96
N ALA A 717 35.07 -10.57 13.97
CA ALA A 717 35.84 -10.76 15.19
C ALA A 717 36.38 -9.44 15.75
N LYS A 718 36.76 -8.49 14.89
CA LYS A 718 37.23 -7.16 15.31
C LYS A 718 36.09 -6.25 15.77
N GLN A 719 34.90 -6.37 15.18
CA GLN A 719 33.69 -5.68 15.65
C GLN A 719 33.27 -6.16 17.03
N GLU A 720 33.36 -7.46 17.30
CA GLU A 720 33.08 -8.04 18.61
C GLU A 720 34.10 -7.56 19.66
N GLU A 721 35.40 -7.50 19.30
CA GLU A 721 36.45 -6.96 20.18
C GLU A 721 36.25 -5.45 20.48
N LEU A 722 35.78 -4.67 19.50
CA LEU A 722 35.41 -3.25 19.70
C LEU A 722 34.17 -3.08 20.59
N GLU A 723 33.16 -3.93 20.41
CA GLU A 723 31.96 -3.95 21.26
C GLU A 723 32.30 -4.28 22.71
N ASP A 724 33.18 -5.25 22.93
CA ASP A 724 33.60 -5.64 24.28
C ASP A 724 34.51 -4.59 24.92
N ALA A 725 35.41 -3.97 24.15
CA ALA A 725 36.21 -2.83 24.62
C ALA A 725 35.31 -1.67 25.09
N ARG A 726 34.26 -1.33 24.32
CA ARG A 726 33.26 -0.31 24.69
C ARG A 726 32.44 -0.68 25.94
N LYS A 727 32.31 -1.97 26.27
CA LYS A 727 31.57 -2.44 27.45
C LYS A 727 32.44 -2.48 28.71
N ILE A 728 33.74 -2.71 28.58
CA ILE A 728 34.61 -3.05 29.71
C ILE A 728 35.56 -1.90 30.10
N GLU A 729 36.03 -1.08 29.15
CA GLU A 729 36.96 0.01 29.45
C GLU A 729 36.63 1.26 28.63
N ASN A 730 36.28 2.37 29.32
CA ASN A 730 36.29 3.71 28.74
C ASN A 730 37.74 4.18 28.47
N ASP A 731 38.57 3.37 27.82
CA ASP A 731 39.89 3.78 27.31
C ASP A 731 39.74 4.11 25.81
N ASP A 732 39.48 5.40 25.56
CA ASP A 732 39.31 5.96 24.22
C ASP A 732 40.51 5.67 23.30
N THR A 733 41.69 5.36 23.85
CA THR A 733 42.90 5.05 23.07
C THR A 733 42.79 3.70 22.37
N ILE A 734 42.22 2.70 23.06
CA ILE A 734 42.04 1.33 22.52
C ILE A 734 40.89 1.30 21.54
N ILE A 735 39.78 1.99 21.88
CA ILE A 735 38.60 2.10 21.02
C ILE A 735 38.96 2.76 19.68
N ASN A 736 39.66 3.91 19.71
CA ASN A 736 40.06 4.61 18.50
C ASN A 736 41.00 3.77 17.61
N LYS A 737 41.89 2.99 18.22
CA LYS A 737 42.80 2.10 17.47
C LYS A 737 42.06 0.94 16.81
N LEU A 738 41.09 0.34 17.50
CA LEU A 738 40.26 -0.73 16.94
C LEU A 738 39.33 -0.22 15.82
N GLU A 739 38.82 1.01 15.95
CA GLU A 739 38.04 1.67 14.89
C GLU A 739 38.89 1.97 13.65
N GLU A 740 40.14 2.41 13.84
CA GLU A 740 41.09 2.63 12.72
C GLU A 740 41.47 1.30 12.04
N GLU A 741 41.69 0.23 12.81
CA GLU A 741 41.95 -1.12 12.27
C GLU A 741 40.74 -1.75 11.56
N LEU A 742 39.51 -1.39 11.95
CA LEU A 742 38.26 -1.82 11.28
C LEU A 742 37.97 -1.04 9.99
N SER A 743 38.47 0.19 9.91
CA SER A 743 38.30 1.07 8.75
C SER A 743 39.26 0.71 7.60
N LEU A 744 40.46 0.23 7.95
CA LEU A 744 41.49 -0.29 7.03
C LEU A 744 41.13 -1.68 6.49
#